data_AF-A0A1Y1XVZ2-F1
#
_entry.id   AF-A0A1Y1XVZ2-F1
#
_cell.length_a   1.000
_cell.length_b   1.000
_cell.length_c   1.000
_cell.angle_alpha   90.00
_cell.angle_beta   90.00
_cell.angle_gamma   90.00
#
_symmetry.space_group_name_H-M   'P 1'
#
loop_
_entity.id
_entity.type
_entity.pdbx_description
1 polymer ?
#
loop_
_entity_poly.entity_id
_entity_poly.type
_entity_poly.pdbx_seq_one_letter_code
_entity_poly.pdbx_strand_id
1 'polypeptide(L)'
;MKTYTAAAVPLLRHNASVDDVDAKTGATIYYRCLFKQNMLFREHRKLLERQHPNVNLIDPITGQTPLEYAIRNNPELVTGLLNLNADPNIKSCINEENLLSDKPVNALVHAVMLNSVEALKILFEHPNGVTTMDLTETDDEHRSILHVIVSPYKSATYDNVEAFKMLQQYLSPEALESLINQKDIYGKSPADYVASQKSSKLYDVLSPYLTQTSETQRQSSSHDTEDMDVDPVHELLPVDVHGDADLQKRKLELEDLKKKEEEAKLLNGGVLPDDWDKKVEIEPQSQLAQVGKVLIDANDEPYDILLNKTDVRRGYHGINMFYKMQLIHNTIQDIYFVWTRWGQIGEEGMHQRTPFQSKEEAENEFKKIFKSKTGNNWENRSIEEFVEKDDRFVVTRNVHNRQVPLKPIDFKKCSPSKLPLSLQATLKLFCDVTSMKQVMLDKDTDIPLGYLDRSVIEEGYQTLCNIREAVNELTAAQNSLDYDYRVVKDMRERLATMSNHYFRKIPYRNEKLRGIQSITTKEILQEETRRLENLRYLNGGANIILAAQYRAEIRSPLDYCYSALGCNWAEVGKGSEEFLRINNYLHQSGRTENYELMNVWSLDKVGQRERFKPFSQNSNRMLLWHGSRFSNYLGILSQGLRVAPVEAPCTGYMFGKGVYFADMFDKSVGYSINDSNATRGYSCLLLCEVALGDMFEATEAKYMESAPDGFLSTKGLGRYGPDFRKALHDNDGLIIPQGPVIERAAKLDSKKRKIEFSLNHNEYIVYNVDQIRLKYIVLVKDHNYCSLCNKEGSEIKHLSELKFGNDHLAGFNSFEQCVANSFLRYNGISMNNLFHERVKDLVIETNAYERSWSPSMPLSYDSKVCSGCGTKLLSMVVSEYLRLNAQKLPTELTSRPDCWYGDKCRTQHNNLAHSVHYNHLCQQTVGGSNPGTS
;
A
#
# COMPACT_ATOMS: atom_id res chain seq x y z
N MET A 1 17.05 -8.76 27.03
CA MET A 1 16.12 -8.43 28.14
C MET A 1 16.44 -9.07 29.50
N LYS A 2 17.27 -10.13 29.65
CA LYS A 2 17.49 -10.81 30.96
C LYS A 2 18.83 -10.56 31.68
N THR A 3 19.78 -9.80 31.12
CA THR A 3 21.16 -9.76 31.65
C THR A 3 21.54 -8.52 32.47
N TYR A 4 20.74 -7.45 32.48
CA TYR A 4 21.12 -6.21 33.19
C TYR A 4 20.20 -5.77 34.34
N THR A 5 18.96 -6.25 34.43
CA THR A 5 18.13 -6.12 35.65
C THR A 5 18.79 -6.81 36.86
N ALA A 6 19.63 -7.80 36.61
CA ALA A 6 20.42 -8.49 37.62
C ALA A 6 21.59 -7.66 38.20
N ALA A 7 21.96 -6.51 37.59
CA ALA A 7 23.14 -5.74 38.02
C ALA A 7 22.80 -4.52 38.91
N ALA A 8 21.61 -3.92 38.77
CA ALA A 8 21.20 -2.77 39.60
C ALA A 8 20.80 -3.18 41.03
N VAL A 9 20.16 -4.34 41.19
CA VAL A 9 19.69 -4.85 42.49
C VAL A 9 20.84 -5.21 43.46
N PRO A 10 21.97 -5.80 43.03
CA PRO A 10 23.14 -6.03 43.90
C PRO A 10 23.86 -4.74 44.34
N LEU A 11 23.96 -3.72 43.48
CA LEU A 11 24.62 -2.44 43.82
C LEU A 11 23.90 -1.73 44.97
N LEU A 12 22.57 -1.76 44.97
CA LEU A 12 21.71 -1.25 46.06
C LEU A 12 21.81 -2.07 47.35
N ARG A 13 22.22 -3.35 47.26
CA ARG A 13 22.48 -4.21 48.44
C ARG A 13 23.87 -3.98 49.03
N HIS A 14 24.74 -3.19 48.40
CA HIS A 14 26.13 -2.94 48.83
C HIS A 14 26.43 -1.46 49.11
N ASN A 15 25.41 -0.63 49.40
CA ASN A 15 25.56 0.81 49.72
C ASN A 15 26.27 1.64 48.64
N ALA A 16 26.26 1.24 47.37
CA ALA A 16 26.72 2.10 46.29
C ALA A 16 25.77 3.30 46.12
N SER A 17 26.30 4.50 45.91
CA SER A 17 25.46 5.67 45.70
C SER A 17 24.77 5.55 44.35
N VAL A 18 23.46 5.82 44.31
CA VAL A 18 22.69 5.82 43.06
C VAL A 18 23.13 6.94 42.09
N ASP A 19 23.86 7.93 42.60
CA ASP A 19 24.45 9.05 41.86
C ASP A 19 25.89 8.78 41.40
N ASP A 20 26.48 7.61 41.72
CA ASP A 20 27.80 7.25 41.21
C ASP A 20 27.77 7.18 39.68
N VAL A 21 28.78 7.79 39.06
CA VAL A 21 28.86 7.97 37.61
C VAL A 21 29.66 6.84 36.97
N ASP A 22 29.13 6.24 35.89
CA ASP A 22 29.89 5.30 35.08
C ASP A 22 31.02 6.02 34.32
N ALA A 23 32.27 5.63 34.60
CA ALA A 23 33.46 6.26 34.03
C ALA A 23 33.57 6.20 32.48
N LYS A 24 32.82 5.31 31.81
CA LYS A 24 32.79 5.22 30.33
C LYS A 24 31.66 6.04 29.71
N THR A 25 30.52 6.15 30.37
CA THR A 25 29.33 6.81 29.78
C THR A 25 28.94 8.13 30.41
N GLY A 26 29.49 8.50 31.57
CA GLY A 26 29.12 9.73 32.27
C GLY A 26 27.72 9.72 32.91
N ALA A 27 26.88 8.70 32.64
CA ALA A 27 25.57 8.53 33.25
C ALA A 27 25.64 7.93 34.66
N THR A 28 24.75 8.36 35.56
CA THR A 28 24.62 7.78 36.90
C THR A 28 23.94 6.40 36.87
N ILE A 29 24.09 5.62 37.94
CA ILE A 29 23.44 4.31 38.09
C ILE A 29 21.91 4.45 38.01
N TYR A 30 21.33 5.48 38.66
CA TYR A 30 19.89 5.77 38.59
C TYR A 30 19.42 6.08 37.15
N TYR A 31 20.20 6.86 36.40
CA TYR A 31 19.81 7.32 35.06
C TYR A 31 19.86 6.16 34.06
N ARG A 32 20.87 5.30 34.15
CA ARG A 32 20.91 4.06 33.37
C ARG A 32 19.72 3.14 33.64
N CYS A 33 19.26 3.08 34.88
CA CYS A 33 18.08 2.29 35.24
C CYS A 33 16.79 2.89 34.65
N LEU A 34 16.63 4.21 34.75
CA LEU A 34 15.48 4.95 34.23
C LEU A 34 15.38 4.89 32.70
N PHE A 35 16.46 5.23 31.99
CA PHE A 35 16.45 5.43 30.54
C PHE A 35 16.63 4.14 29.72
N LYS A 36 17.34 3.11 30.21
CA LYS A 36 17.66 1.92 29.40
C LYS A 36 16.83 0.66 29.67
N GLN A 37 16.14 0.56 30.81
CA GLN A 37 15.61 -0.74 31.27
C GLN A 37 14.10 -0.89 31.42
N ASN A 38 13.27 0.11 31.07
CA ASN A 38 11.81 0.04 31.27
C ASN A 38 11.45 -0.56 32.64
N MET A 39 12.07 0.01 33.69
CA MET A 39 11.95 -0.50 35.05
C MET A 39 10.50 -0.35 35.53
N LEU A 40 9.97 -1.34 36.25
CA LEU A 40 8.56 -1.34 36.68
C LEU A 40 8.30 -0.19 37.66
N PHE A 41 7.11 0.44 37.57
CA PHE A 41 6.70 1.58 38.41
C PHE A 41 6.95 1.40 39.92
N ARG A 42 6.72 0.19 40.44
CA ARG A 42 6.94 -0.14 41.87
C ARG A 42 8.41 -0.12 42.27
N GLU A 43 9.32 -0.39 41.35
CA GLU A 43 10.77 -0.37 41.59
C GLU A 43 11.31 1.06 41.53
N HIS A 44 10.81 1.88 40.60
CA HIS A 44 11.08 3.32 40.55
C HIS A 44 10.70 4.02 41.86
N ARG A 45 9.48 3.80 42.35
CA ARG A 45 9.00 4.40 43.60
C ARG A 45 9.88 4.03 44.80
N LYS A 46 10.27 2.76 44.91
CA LYS A 46 11.14 2.26 46.00
C LYS A 46 12.56 2.85 45.95
N LEU A 47 13.08 3.13 44.75
CA LEU A 47 14.37 3.79 44.58
C LEU A 47 14.32 5.26 45.01
N LEU A 48 13.27 5.98 44.58
CA LEU A 48 13.02 7.37 44.93
C LEU A 48 12.85 7.56 46.45
N GLU A 49 12.15 6.64 47.12
CA GLU A 49 11.87 6.71 48.56
C GLU A 49 13.06 6.33 49.47
N ARG A 50 14.06 5.59 48.96
CA ARG A 50 15.12 4.98 49.82
C ARG A 50 16.51 5.59 49.69
N GLN A 51 16.84 6.18 48.54
CA GLN A 51 18.22 6.58 48.21
C GLN A 51 18.36 8.06 47.82
N HIS A 52 17.25 8.79 47.66
CA HIS A 52 17.22 10.22 47.29
C HIS A 52 18.19 10.60 46.14
N PRO A 53 18.03 10.01 44.94
CA PRO A 53 18.89 10.30 43.80
C PRO A 53 18.81 11.78 43.39
N ASN A 54 19.88 12.30 42.80
CA ASN A 54 19.86 13.63 42.18
C ASN A 54 19.04 13.59 40.88
N VAL A 55 17.81 14.11 40.95
CA VAL A 55 16.84 14.12 39.84
C VAL A 55 16.99 15.31 38.88
N ASN A 56 18.01 16.14 39.07
CA ASN A 56 18.23 17.39 38.32
C ASN A 56 19.45 17.36 37.40
N LEU A 57 20.11 16.21 37.25
CA LEU A 57 21.20 16.05 36.29
C LEU A 57 20.62 15.86 34.89
N ILE A 58 21.38 16.28 33.88
CA ILE A 58 21.09 16.00 32.48
C ILE A 58 21.83 14.74 32.10
N ASP A 59 21.12 13.72 31.60
CA ASP A 59 21.78 12.50 31.13
C ASP A 59 22.65 12.81 29.91
N PRO A 60 23.94 12.45 29.89
CA PRO A 60 24.81 12.73 28.75
C PRO A 60 24.50 11.86 27.51
N ILE A 61 23.66 10.82 27.63
CA ILE A 61 23.28 9.95 26.52
C ILE A 61 21.96 10.40 25.90
N THR A 62 20.93 10.62 26.72
CA THR A 62 19.59 11.01 26.24
C THR A 62 19.39 12.52 26.17
N GLY A 63 20.26 13.29 26.82
CA GLY A 63 20.09 14.74 26.99
C GLY A 63 18.96 15.11 27.95
N GLN A 64 18.31 14.18 28.65
CA GLN A 64 17.09 14.46 29.42
C GLN A 64 17.30 14.44 30.93
N THR A 65 16.51 15.23 31.65
CA THR A 65 16.28 15.00 33.09
C THR A 65 15.23 13.91 33.30
N PRO A 66 15.23 13.25 34.48
CA PRO A 66 14.17 12.33 34.88
C PRO A 66 12.76 12.92 34.80
N LEU A 67 12.61 14.23 35.08
CA LEU A 67 11.33 14.93 35.02
C LEU A 67 10.77 15.01 33.60
N GLU A 68 11.60 15.40 32.63
CA GLU A 68 11.19 15.45 31.22
C GLU A 68 10.90 14.07 30.65
N TYR A 69 11.71 13.07 31.04
CA TYR A 69 11.46 11.68 30.67
C TYR A 69 10.11 11.19 31.19
N ALA A 70 9.76 11.56 32.43
CA ALA A 70 8.46 11.24 33.02
C ALA A 70 7.31 11.94 32.29
N ILE A 71 7.45 13.22 31.93
CA ILE A 71 6.43 13.96 31.17
C ILE A 71 6.11 13.26 29.83
N ARG A 72 7.15 12.71 29.17
CA ARG A 72 7.00 12.00 27.89
C ARG A 72 6.42 10.61 28.03
N ASN A 73 6.92 9.82 28.98
CA ASN A 73 6.68 8.37 29.01
C ASN A 73 5.70 7.94 30.12
N ASN A 74 5.68 8.63 31.25
CA ASN A 74 4.85 8.27 32.39
C ASN A 74 4.55 9.48 33.30
N PRO A 75 3.46 10.23 33.02
CA PRO A 75 3.07 11.40 33.81
C PRO A 75 2.86 11.12 35.31
N GLU A 76 2.56 9.88 35.71
CA GLU A 76 2.38 9.53 37.13
C GLU A 76 3.68 9.64 37.94
N LEU A 77 4.85 9.57 37.28
CA LEU A 77 6.15 9.73 37.93
C LEU A 77 6.47 11.21 38.24
N VAL A 78 5.81 12.16 37.57
CA VAL A 78 6.05 13.60 37.73
C VAL A 78 5.84 14.01 39.19
N THR A 79 4.76 13.57 39.83
CA THR A 79 4.50 13.86 41.26
C THR A 79 5.60 13.31 42.16
N GLY A 80 6.11 12.09 41.89
CA GLY A 80 7.18 11.48 42.68
C GLY A 80 8.51 12.24 42.56
N LEU A 81 8.80 12.77 41.37
CA LEU A 81 10.02 13.53 41.09
C LEU A 81 9.96 14.95 41.68
N LEU A 82 8.80 15.62 41.60
CA LEU A 82 8.62 16.94 42.22
C LEU A 82 8.71 16.88 43.76
N ASN A 83 8.29 15.78 44.37
CA ASN A 83 8.50 15.51 45.81
C ASN A 83 9.99 15.37 46.20
N LEU A 84 10.86 15.08 45.23
CA LEU A 84 12.32 15.02 45.39
C LEU A 84 13.02 16.30 44.93
N ASN A 85 12.28 17.41 44.85
CA ASN A 85 12.78 18.71 44.41
C ASN A 85 13.35 18.69 42.97
N ALA A 86 12.71 17.96 42.07
CA ALA A 86 12.97 18.12 40.63
C ALA A 86 12.67 19.56 40.20
N ASP A 87 13.62 20.21 39.54
CA ASP A 87 13.52 21.59 39.07
C ASP A 87 12.93 21.62 37.66
N PRO A 88 11.72 22.17 37.47
CA PRO A 88 11.04 22.21 36.17
C PRO A 88 11.67 23.19 35.17
N ASN A 89 12.57 24.08 35.60
CA ASN A 89 13.20 25.10 34.75
C ASN A 89 14.47 24.60 34.04
N ILE A 90 14.97 23.42 34.38
CA ILE A 90 16.14 22.85 33.72
C ILE A 90 15.81 22.59 32.26
N LYS A 91 16.61 23.19 31.37
CA LYS A 91 16.55 22.97 29.93
C LYS A 91 17.38 21.75 29.57
N SER A 92 16.74 20.61 29.41
CA SER A 92 17.41 19.36 29.06
C SER A 92 16.90 18.79 27.74
N CYS A 93 15.60 18.82 27.50
CA CYS A 93 15.01 18.06 26.40
C CYS A 93 15.34 18.64 25.03
N ILE A 94 16.20 17.94 24.26
CA ILE A 94 16.35 18.13 22.81
C ILE A 94 15.29 17.28 22.11
N ASN A 95 14.59 17.87 21.15
CA ASN A 95 13.42 17.25 20.54
C ASN A 95 13.78 16.44 19.29
N GLU A 96 14.38 15.25 19.47
CA GLU A 96 14.79 14.39 18.34
C GLU A 96 13.60 13.81 17.54
N GLU A 97 12.42 13.68 18.16
CA GLU A 97 11.27 13.00 17.54
C GLU A 97 10.09 13.92 17.17
N ASN A 98 9.96 15.12 17.75
CA ASN A 98 8.78 15.99 17.59
C ASN A 98 9.09 17.49 17.34
N LEU A 99 10.14 17.84 16.58
CA LEU A 99 10.25 19.11 15.79
C LEU A 99 9.79 20.44 16.43
N LEU A 100 10.39 20.87 17.54
CA LEU A 100 10.02 22.18 18.12
C LEU A 100 11.20 23.12 18.38
N SER A 101 12.36 22.59 18.72
CA SER A 101 13.52 23.40 19.05
C SER A 101 14.78 22.56 18.86
N ASP A 102 15.74 23.08 18.12
CA ASP A 102 17.11 22.55 18.03
C ASP A 102 17.87 22.71 19.37
N LYS A 103 17.23 23.36 20.35
CA LYS A 103 17.78 23.67 21.67
C LYS A 103 16.96 23.02 22.79
N PRO A 104 17.60 22.75 23.94
CA PRO A 104 16.93 22.19 25.11
C PRO A 104 15.78 23.09 25.61
N VAL A 105 14.60 22.49 25.87
CA VAL A 105 13.44 23.17 26.47
C VAL A 105 13.22 22.75 27.92
N ASN A 106 12.50 23.57 28.70
CA ASN A 106 12.14 23.25 30.08
C ASN A 106 10.93 22.29 30.17
N ALA A 107 10.62 21.81 31.38
CA ALA A 107 9.58 20.80 31.60
C ALA A 107 8.16 21.29 31.24
N LEU A 108 7.85 22.57 31.49
CA LEU A 108 6.55 23.16 31.19
C LEU A 108 6.33 23.25 29.68
N VAL A 109 7.30 23.81 28.97
CA VAL A 109 7.30 23.93 27.50
C VAL A 109 7.18 22.54 26.87
N HIS A 110 7.94 21.56 27.37
CA HIS A 110 7.85 20.17 26.92
C HIS A 110 6.45 19.55 27.15
N ALA A 111 5.81 19.81 28.29
CA ALA A 111 4.47 19.30 28.60
C ALA A 111 3.38 19.92 27.70
N VAL A 112 3.46 21.23 27.42
CA VAL A 112 2.57 21.93 26.48
C VAL A 112 2.77 21.38 25.06
N MET A 113 4.02 21.21 24.65
CA MET A 113 4.40 20.68 23.34
C MET A 113 3.92 19.25 23.11
N LEU A 114 3.75 18.44 24.15
CA LEU A 114 3.18 17.08 24.05
C LEU A 114 1.66 17.04 24.27
N ASN A 115 1.04 18.21 24.51
CA ASN A 115 -0.35 18.35 24.98
C ASN A 115 -0.68 17.35 26.11
N SER A 116 0.23 17.27 27.10
CA SER A 116 0.13 16.34 28.22
C SER A 116 -0.66 16.99 29.36
N VAL A 117 -1.98 16.95 29.28
CA VAL A 117 -2.89 17.58 30.24
C VAL A 117 -2.65 17.07 31.67
N GLU A 118 -2.39 15.77 31.84
CA GLU A 118 -2.09 15.18 33.14
C GLU A 118 -0.78 15.72 33.74
N ALA A 119 0.28 15.83 32.93
CA ALA A 119 1.55 16.38 33.38
C ALA A 119 1.42 17.87 33.71
N LEU A 120 0.74 18.65 32.86
CA LEU A 120 0.46 20.07 33.11
C LEU A 120 -0.32 20.25 34.41
N LYS A 121 -1.35 19.45 34.63
CA LYS A 121 -2.12 19.49 35.88
C LYS A 121 -1.24 19.25 37.11
N ILE A 122 -0.37 18.24 37.08
CA ILE A 122 0.54 17.94 38.19
C ILE A 122 1.54 19.10 38.40
N LEU A 123 2.09 19.63 37.32
CA LEU A 123 3.04 20.76 37.36
C LEU A 123 2.40 22.02 37.97
N PHE A 124 1.16 22.31 37.60
CA PHE A 124 0.40 23.45 38.11
C PHE A 124 -0.24 23.23 39.48
N GLU A 125 -0.48 22.01 39.95
CA GLU A 125 -1.10 21.77 41.28
C GLU A 125 -0.06 21.52 42.38
N HIS A 126 1.15 21.11 42.03
CA HIS A 126 2.18 20.74 43.02
C HIS A 126 2.94 21.97 43.55
N PRO A 127 3.18 22.10 44.87
CA PRO A 127 3.87 23.26 45.46
C PRO A 127 5.26 23.53 44.84
N ASN A 128 6.08 22.49 44.65
CA ASN A 128 7.40 22.63 44.03
C ASN A 128 7.35 22.91 42.52
N GLY A 129 6.23 22.64 41.84
CA GLY A 129 6.05 22.95 40.42
C GLY A 129 5.72 24.43 40.22
N VAL A 130 4.68 24.92 40.89
CA VAL A 130 4.16 26.29 40.73
C VAL A 130 5.12 27.35 41.26
N THR A 131 5.72 27.13 42.43
CA THR A 131 6.49 28.18 43.12
C THR A 131 7.86 28.43 42.47
N THR A 132 8.31 27.52 41.60
CA THR A 132 9.63 27.59 40.97
C THR A 132 9.58 27.91 39.48
N MET A 133 8.42 27.76 38.81
CA MET A 133 8.31 27.98 37.36
C MET A 133 8.40 29.45 36.96
N ASP A 134 9.31 29.77 36.05
CA ASP A 134 9.35 31.06 35.38
C ASP A 134 8.39 31.08 34.17
N LEU A 135 7.22 31.68 34.36
CA LEU A 135 6.22 31.87 33.29
C LEU A 135 6.53 33.07 32.37
N THR A 136 7.54 33.87 32.71
CA THR A 136 7.97 35.06 31.95
C THR A 136 9.12 34.77 30.98
N GLU A 137 9.67 33.56 31.05
CA GLU A 137 10.73 33.11 30.15
C GLU A 137 10.26 33.10 28.70
N THR A 138 11.09 33.64 27.81
CA THR A 138 10.91 33.58 26.37
C THR A 138 12.01 32.72 25.75
N ASP A 139 11.70 32.07 24.63
CA ASP A 139 12.73 31.43 23.82
C ASP A 139 13.57 32.44 23.02
N ASP A 140 14.51 31.96 22.20
CA ASP A 140 15.37 32.81 21.37
C ASP A 140 14.60 33.61 20.30
N GLU A 141 13.40 33.15 19.94
CA GLU A 141 12.47 33.83 19.04
C GLU A 141 11.54 34.80 19.79
N HIS A 142 11.84 35.11 21.06
CA HIS A 142 11.03 35.95 21.95
C HIS A 142 9.59 35.44 22.14
N ARG A 143 9.35 34.15 21.89
CA ARG A 143 8.04 33.51 22.06
C ARG A 143 7.83 33.20 23.54
N SER A 144 6.72 33.66 24.08
CA SER A 144 6.25 33.32 25.44
C SER A 144 5.58 31.95 25.48
N ILE A 145 5.27 31.43 26.68
CA ILE A 145 4.52 30.18 26.83
C ILE A 145 3.17 30.20 26.10
N LEU A 146 2.51 31.36 25.98
CA LEU A 146 1.27 31.50 25.22
C LEU A 146 1.47 31.32 23.71
N HIS A 147 2.60 31.77 23.16
CA HIS A 147 2.94 31.49 21.76
C HIS A 147 3.08 29.99 21.53
N VAL A 148 3.72 29.28 22.46
CA VAL A 148 3.89 27.82 22.39
C VAL A 148 2.56 27.07 22.59
N ILE A 149 1.66 27.58 23.43
CA ILE A 149 0.31 27.02 23.62
C ILE A 149 -0.52 27.17 22.34
N VAL A 150 -0.48 28.35 21.72
CA VAL A 150 -1.25 28.69 20.51
C VAL A 150 -0.70 28.02 19.27
N SER A 151 0.63 28.04 19.11
CA SER A 151 1.31 27.52 17.93
C SER A 151 2.56 26.79 18.39
N PRO A 152 2.41 25.56 18.93
CA PRO A 152 3.58 24.77 19.29
C PRO A 152 4.42 24.57 18.02
N TYR A 153 3.84 24.06 16.93
CA TYR A 153 4.56 23.82 15.69
C TYR A 153 4.40 24.99 14.70
N LYS A 154 5.31 25.05 13.72
CA LYS A 154 5.28 26.08 12.66
C LYS A 154 4.07 25.95 11.73
N SER A 155 3.60 24.72 11.52
CA SER A 155 2.52 24.41 10.56
C SER A 155 1.42 23.52 11.13
N ALA A 156 1.36 23.32 12.45
CA ALA A 156 0.26 22.61 13.10
C ALA A 156 0.13 22.99 14.58
N THR A 157 -1.06 22.83 15.12
CA THR A 157 -1.37 23.18 16.50
C THR A 157 -2.20 22.09 17.17
N TYR A 158 -2.03 21.95 18.48
CA TYR A 158 -2.98 21.19 19.30
C TYR A 158 -4.12 22.12 19.71
N ASP A 159 -5.29 21.56 19.95
CA ASP A 159 -6.37 22.24 20.68
C ASP A 159 -6.00 22.33 22.19
N ASN A 160 -4.96 23.09 22.52
CA ASN A 160 -4.40 23.29 23.88
C ASN A 160 -5.32 24.12 24.80
N VAL A 161 -6.64 23.96 24.67
CA VAL A 161 -7.66 24.72 25.40
C VAL A 161 -7.51 24.52 26.92
N GLU A 162 -7.27 23.28 27.35
CA GLU A 162 -7.11 23.00 28.79
C GLU A 162 -5.78 23.54 29.33
N ALA A 163 -4.69 23.50 28.55
CA ALA A 163 -3.43 24.12 28.94
C ALA A 163 -3.59 25.64 29.12
N PHE A 164 -4.33 26.30 28.21
CA PHE A 164 -4.65 27.71 28.34
C PHE A 164 -5.51 28.01 29.58
N LYS A 165 -6.58 27.25 29.82
CA LYS A 165 -7.44 27.42 31.00
C LYS A 165 -6.67 27.22 32.31
N MET A 166 -5.75 26.26 32.35
CA MET A 166 -4.87 26.07 33.51
C MET A 166 -3.99 27.30 33.70
N LEU A 167 -3.29 27.76 32.66
CA LEU A 167 -2.45 28.97 32.75
C LEU A 167 -3.25 30.21 33.20
N GLN A 168 -4.48 30.37 32.71
CA GLN A 168 -5.39 31.45 33.09
C GLN A 168 -5.74 31.45 34.59
N GLN A 169 -5.80 30.28 35.24
CA GLN A 169 -6.09 30.19 36.68
C GLN A 169 -4.94 30.67 37.57
N TYR A 170 -3.70 30.67 37.07
CA TYR A 170 -2.50 31.03 37.83
C TYR A 170 -1.98 32.44 37.53
N LEU A 171 -2.35 33.04 36.39
CA LEU A 171 -1.92 34.40 36.03
C LEU A 171 -2.94 35.46 36.47
N SER A 172 -2.46 36.65 36.83
CA SER A 172 -3.35 37.80 37.02
C SER A 172 -3.91 38.26 35.66
N PRO A 173 -5.10 38.91 35.63
CA PRO A 173 -5.67 39.43 34.38
C PRO A 173 -4.72 40.35 33.61
N GLU A 174 -3.95 41.18 34.31
CA GLU A 174 -2.98 42.12 33.70
C GLU A 174 -1.78 41.39 33.08
N ALA A 175 -1.27 40.36 33.75
CA ALA A 175 -0.18 39.54 33.24
C ALA A 175 -0.61 38.73 32.00
N LEU A 176 -1.84 38.22 32.01
CA LEU A 176 -2.42 37.50 30.88
C LEU A 176 -2.60 38.42 29.66
N GLU A 177 -3.13 39.63 29.85
CA GLU A 177 -3.30 40.62 28.78
C GLU A 177 -1.95 41.04 28.17
N SER A 178 -0.92 41.21 29.01
CA SER A 178 0.45 41.49 28.55
C SER A 178 1.01 40.35 27.69
N LEU A 179 0.81 39.09 28.10
CA LEU A 179 1.32 37.93 27.36
C LEU A 179 0.57 37.68 26.05
N ILE A 180 -0.75 37.95 25.99
CA ILE A 180 -1.57 37.81 24.78
C ILE A 180 -1.16 38.79 23.69
N ASN A 181 -0.67 39.97 24.07
CA ASN A 181 -0.27 41.04 23.15
C ASN A 181 1.25 41.12 22.94
N GLN A 182 2.04 40.30 23.65
CA GLN A 182 3.48 40.23 23.47
C GLN A 182 3.81 39.77 22.04
N LYS A 183 4.75 40.45 21.38
CA LYS A 183 5.17 40.11 20.03
C LYS A 183 6.47 39.30 20.04
N ASP A 184 6.53 38.31 19.15
CA ASP A 184 7.74 37.57 18.84
C ASP A 184 8.71 38.36 17.93
N ILE A 185 9.83 37.72 17.54
CA ILE A 185 10.80 38.31 16.59
C ILE A 185 10.22 38.63 15.21
N TYR A 186 9.11 37.99 14.84
CA TYR A 186 8.41 38.20 13.57
C TYR A 186 7.32 39.29 13.70
N GLY A 187 7.19 39.91 14.88
CA GLY A 187 6.22 40.97 15.15
C GLY A 187 4.79 40.48 15.32
N LYS A 188 4.57 39.16 15.46
CA LYS A 188 3.26 38.53 15.65
C LYS A 188 3.03 38.24 17.12
N SER A 189 1.81 38.50 17.59
CA SER A 189 1.36 38.14 18.93
C SER A 189 0.64 36.78 18.95
N PRO A 190 0.45 36.12 20.11
CA PRO A 190 -0.39 34.94 20.23
C PRO A 190 -1.79 35.18 19.65
N ALA A 191 -2.36 36.37 19.87
CA ALA A 191 -3.63 36.79 19.28
C ALA A 191 -3.62 36.74 17.73
N ASP A 192 -2.54 37.19 17.10
CA ASP A 192 -2.38 37.16 15.64
C ASP A 192 -2.25 35.73 15.11
N TYR A 193 -1.53 34.86 15.82
CA TYR A 193 -1.42 33.44 15.47
C TYR A 193 -2.79 32.75 15.53
N VAL A 194 -3.56 32.96 16.59
CA VAL A 194 -4.93 32.40 16.72
C VAL A 194 -5.87 32.96 15.66
N ALA A 195 -5.77 34.24 15.32
CA ALA A 195 -6.58 34.87 14.29
C ALA A 195 -6.27 34.31 12.88
N SER A 196 -5.01 33.94 12.64
CA SER A 196 -4.57 33.32 11.38
C SER A 196 -4.94 31.84 11.25
N GLN A 197 -5.15 31.14 12.37
CA GLN A 197 -5.54 29.74 12.39
C GLN A 197 -7.06 29.60 12.22
N LYS A 198 -7.50 28.69 11.34
CA LYS A 198 -8.93 28.37 11.19
C LYS A 198 -9.46 27.43 12.28
N SER A 199 -8.68 27.11 13.32
CA SER A 199 -9.15 26.27 14.45
C SER A 199 -10.19 27.03 15.28
N SER A 200 -11.40 26.45 15.41
CA SER A 200 -12.51 27.12 16.08
C SER A 200 -12.35 27.20 17.60
N LYS A 201 -11.87 26.13 18.27
CA LYS A 201 -11.98 26.04 19.74
C LYS A 201 -11.03 26.95 20.51
N LEU A 202 -9.77 27.04 20.09
CA LEU A 202 -8.80 27.90 20.77
C LEU A 202 -9.11 29.39 20.48
N TYR A 203 -9.57 29.69 19.26
CA TYR A 203 -10.09 31.00 18.89
C TYR A 203 -11.29 31.39 19.75
N ASP A 204 -12.29 30.52 19.90
CA ASP A 204 -13.50 30.84 20.68
C ASP A 204 -13.16 31.22 22.13
N VAL A 205 -12.19 30.54 22.72
CA VAL A 205 -11.73 30.79 24.11
C VAL A 205 -10.91 32.07 24.23
N LEU A 206 -10.10 32.41 23.21
CA LEU A 206 -9.25 33.61 23.20
C LEU A 206 -9.95 34.85 22.62
N SER A 207 -11.06 34.66 21.90
CA SER A 207 -11.85 35.71 21.26
C SER A 207 -12.23 36.88 22.17
N PRO A 208 -12.55 36.69 23.48
CA PRO A 208 -12.88 37.81 24.35
C PRO A 208 -11.69 38.75 24.63
N TYR A 209 -10.46 38.30 24.38
CA TYR A 209 -9.22 39.03 24.65
C TYR A 209 -8.58 39.62 23.38
N LEU A 210 -9.16 39.38 22.20
CA LEU A 210 -8.67 39.93 20.94
C LEU A 210 -9.11 41.39 20.80
N THR A 211 -8.17 42.31 20.55
CA THR A 211 -8.52 43.70 20.23
C THR A 211 -9.25 43.79 18.88
N GLN A 212 -10.20 44.73 18.75
CA GLN A 212 -11.04 44.93 17.54
C GLN A 212 -10.24 45.12 16.23
N THR A 213 -8.96 45.47 16.32
CA THR A 213 -8.02 45.58 15.20
C THR A 213 -7.72 44.26 14.49
N SER A 214 -7.86 43.11 15.18
CA SER A 214 -7.59 41.77 14.62
C SER A 214 -8.78 41.20 13.84
N GLU A 215 -10.01 41.64 14.14
CA GLU A 215 -11.23 41.20 13.42
C GLU A 215 -11.28 41.74 11.99
N THR A 216 -10.65 42.89 11.72
CA THR A 216 -10.61 43.48 10.38
C THR A 216 -9.70 42.69 9.43
N GLN A 217 -8.70 41.97 9.95
CA GLN A 217 -7.82 41.11 9.16
C GLN A 217 -8.49 39.79 8.71
N ARG A 218 -9.52 39.31 9.42
CA ARG A 218 -10.35 38.16 8.99
C ARG A 218 -11.10 38.42 7.68
N GLN A 219 -11.43 39.68 7.39
CA GLN A 219 -12.13 40.04 6.15
C GLN A 219 -11.16 40.33 4.99
N SER A 220 -9.92 40.75 5.28
CA SER A 220 -8.92 41.08 4.26
C SER A 220 -7.97 39.93 3.86
N SER A 221 -7.92 38.82 4.61
CA SER A 221 -7.16 37.61 4.22
C SER A 221 -7.95 36.63 3.33
N SER A 222 -9.04 37.09 2.72
CA SER A 222 -9.73 36.39 1.62
C SER A 222 -8.92 36.30 0.33
N HIS A 223 -7.65 36.74 0.34
CA HIS A 223 -6.66 36.38 -0.65
C HIS A 223 -5.84 35.20 -0.15
N ASP A 224 -6.18 34.03 -0.70
CA ASP A 224 -5.26 32.96 -1.12
C ASP A 224 -3.86 33.07 -0.48
N THR A 225 -3.74 32.81 0.82
CA THR A 225 -2.43 32.63 1.43
C THR A 225 -1.94 31.26 1.02
N GLU A 226 -1.17 31.22 -0.08
CA GLU A 226 -0.17 30.19 -0.42
C GLU A 226 -0.56 28.76 0.02
N ASP A 227 -1.73 28.32 -0.42
CA ASP A 227 -2.11 26.91 -0.46
C ASP A 227 -1.08 26.26 -1.40
N MET A 228 0.03 25.75 -0.83
CA MET A 228 1.20 25.18 -1.51
C MET A 228 0.87 24.74 -2.94
N ASP A 229 1.11 25.62 -3.92
CA ASP A 229 1.16 25.20 -5.31
C ASP A 229 2.23 24.11 -5.30
N VAL A 230 1.82 22.86 -5.52
CA VAL A 230 2.75 21.76 -5.61
C VAL A 230 3.55 22.07 -6.85
N ASP A 231 4.74 22.67 -6.68
CA ASP A 231 5.65 22.98 -7.77
C ASP A 231 5.81 21.69 -8.58
N PRO A 232 5.23 21.62 -9.78
CA PRO A 232 5.12 20.35 -10.46
C PRO A 232 6.54 19.91 -10.80
N VAL A 233 6.93 18.75 -10.27
CA VAL A 233 8.23 18.13 -10.56
C VAL A 233 8.43 17.97 -12.08
N HIS A 234 7.34 17.87 -12.84
CA HIS A 234 7.36 17.89 -14.29
C HIS A 234 6.03 18.42 -14.86
N GLU A 235 6.08 19.13 -16.00
CA GLU A 235 4.90 19.61 -16.72
C GLU A 235 3.98 18.46 -17.16
N LEU A 236 2.67 18.62 -16.93
CA LEU A 236 1.63 17.69 -17.37
C LEU A 236 1.23 17.98 -18.82
N LEU A 237 1.70 17.15 -19.75
CA LEU A 237 1.27 17.22 -21.14
C LEU A 237 -0.05 16.48 -21.35
N PRO A 238 -1.00 17.02 -22.15
CA PRO A 238 -2.23 16.32 -22.51
C PRO A 238 -1.96 14.98 -23.19
N VAL A 239 -2.72 13.94 -22.83
CA VAL A 239 -2.62 12.60 -23.42
C VAL A 239 -4.02 12.05 -23.74
N ASP A 240 -4.13 11.32 -24.85
CA ASP A 240 -5.35 10.60 -25.24
C ASP A 240 -5.18 9.10 -24.94
N VAL A 241 -5.40 8.74 -23.67
CA VAL A 241 -5.21 7.36 -23.20
C VAL A 241 -6.09 6.37 -23.96
N HIS A 242 -7.33 6.74 -24.27
CA HIS A 242 -8.27 5.82 -24.92
C HIS A 242 -7.91 5.60 -26.38
N GLY A 243 -7.67 6.67 -27.14
CA GLY A 243 -7.26 6.58 -28.54
C GLY A 243 -5.93 5.87 -28.72
N ASP A 244 -4.91 6.22 -27.91
CA ASP A 244 -3.59 5.59 -27.99
C ASP A 244 -3.63 4.10 -27.59
N ALA A 245 -4.44 3.72 -26.59
CA ALA A 245 -4.59 2.31 -26.18
C ALA A 245 -5.24 1.47 -27.28
N ASP A 246 -6.28 1.98 -27.95
CA ASP A 246 -6.95 1.25 -29.02
C ASP A 246 -6.07 1.09 -30.26
N LEU A 247 -5.25 2.10 -30.56
CA LEU A 247 -4.20 2.00 -31.59
C LEU A 247 -3.16 0.93 -31.23
N GLN A 248 -2.74 0.85 -29.95
CA GLN A 248 -1.81 -0.19 -29.51
C GLN A 248 -2.39 -1.58 -29.66
N LYS A 249 -3.65 -1.79 -29.26
CA LYS A 249 -4.34 -3.10 -29.39
C LYS A 249 -4.33 -3.56 -30.84
N ARG A 250 -4.70 -2.68 -31.78
CA ARG A 250 -4.66 -2.95 -33.23
C ARG A 250 -3.25 -3.25 -33.73
N LYS A 251 -2.22 -2.53 -33.25
CA LYS A 251 -0.82 -2.79 -33.62
C LYS A 251 -0.38 -4.19 -33.16
N LEU A 252 -0.66 -4.55 -31.91
CA LEU A 252 -0.33 -5.87 -31.35
C LEU A 252 -1.04 -6.99 -32.11
N GLU A 253 -2.31 -6.80 -32.46
CA GLU A 253 -3.08 -7.74 -33.29
C GLU A 253 -2.43 -7.96 -34.67
N LEU A 254 -2.00 -6.88 -35.33
CA LEU A 254 -1.33 -6.97 -36.64
C LEU A 254 0.06 -7.61 -36.55
N GLU A 255 0.84 -7.33 -35.50
CA GLU A 255 2.15 -7.94 -35.28
C GLU A 255 2.03 -9.44 -35.00
N ASP A 256 1.04 -9.83 -34.18
CA ASP A 256 0.74 -11.23 -33.91
C ASP A 256 0.39 -11.95 -35.21
N LEU A 257 -0.48 -11.39 -36.06
CA LEU A 257 -0.82 -11.93 -37.38
C LEU A 257 0.41 -12.09 -38.30
N LYS A 258 1.29 -11.08 -38.36
CA LYS A 258 2.50 -11.16 -39.21
C LYS A 258 3.48 -12.22 -38.73
N LYS A 259 3.73 -12.28 -37.42
CA LYS A 259 4.61 -13.29 -36.83
C LYS A 259 4.07 -14.69 -37.11
N LYS A 260 2.75 -14.83 -37.00
CA LYS A 260 2.00 -16.03 -37.34
C LYS A 260 2.18 -16.41 -38.82
N GLU A 261 2.01 -15.48 -39.75
CA GLU A 261 2.27 -15.74 -41.18
C GLU A 261 3.72 -16.16 -41.46
N GLU A 262 4.70 -15.59 -40.76
CA GLU A 262 6.13 -15.93 -40.90
C GLU A 262 6.45 -17.33 -40.36
N GLU A 263 5.95 -17.68 -39.17
CA GLU A 263 6.12 -19.01 -38.57
C GLU A 263 5.56 -20.11 -39.49
N ALA A 264 4.43 -19.85 -40.14
CA ALA A 264 3.84 -20.80 -41.07
C ALA A 264 4.57 -20.91 -42.42
N LYS A 265 5.17 -19.82 -42.91
CA LYS A 265 6.06 -19.86 -44.08
C LYS A 265 7.29 -20.76 -43.84
N LEU A 266 7.78 -20.83 -42.60
CA LEU A 266 8.91 -21.67 -42.19
C LEU A 266 8.55 -23.17 -42.05
N LEU A 267 7.29 -23.50 -41.79
CA LEU A 267 6.86 -24.87 -41.46
C LEU A 267 6.37 -25.69 -42.67
N ASN A 268 5.85 -25.10 -43.76
CA ASN A 268 5.33 -25.84 -44.92
C ASN A 268 5.33 -25.02 -46.25
N GLY A 269 6.49 -24.72 -46.83
CA GLY A 269 6.59 -24.31 -48.25
C GLY A 269 5.75 -23.11 -48.69
N GLY A 270 5.36 -22.22 -47.77
CA GLY A 270 4.59 -21.01 -48.07
C GLY A 270 3.06 -21.14 -48.02
N VAL A 271 2.49 -22.24 -47.54
CA VAL A 271 1.03 -22.35 -47.30
C VAL A 271 0.78 -22.69 -45.82
N LEU A 272 0.24 -21.71 -45.10
CA LEU A 272 -0.46 -21.92 -43.84
C LEU A 272 -1.51 -23.01 -44.04
N PRO A 273 -1.54 -24.13 -43.28
CA PRO A 273 -2.80 -24.82 -43.11
C PRO A 273 -3.77 -23.81 -42.50
N ASP A 274 -4.92 -23.58 -43.13
CA ASP A 274 -5.91 -22.54 -42.75
C ASP A 274 -6.30 -22.57 -41.24
N ASP A 275 -6.00 -23.67 -40.55
CA ASP A 275 -6.48 -23.99 -39.21
C ASP A 275 -5.43 -23.94 -38.07
N TRP A 276 -4.25 -23.36 -38.25
CA TRP A 276 -3.19 -23.46 -37.22
C TRP A 276 -3.35 -22.46 -36.05
N ASP A 277 -4.05 -21.34 -36.27
CA ASP A 277 -4.17 -20.24 -35.31
C ASP A 277 -5.20 -20.47 -34.19
N LYS A 278 -5.89 -21.61 -34.21
CA LYS A 278 -6.93 -21.99 -33.23
C LYS A 278 -6.61 -23.30 -32.57
N LYS A 279 -5.41 -23.39 -32.01
CA LYS A 279 -5.04 -24.51 -31.14
C LYS A 279 -5.80 -24.39 -29.81
N VAL A 280 -7.10 -24.65 -29.88
CA VAL A 280 -7.99 -24.79 -28.73
C VAL A 280 -7.48 -25.99 -27.92
N GLU A 281 -7.24 -25.78 -26.63
CA GLU A 281 -6.86 -26.88 -25.73
C GLU A 281 -7.94 -27.96 -25.78
N ILE A 282 -7.51 -29.16 -26.16
CA ILE A 282 -8.37 -30.34 -26.14
C ILE A 282 -8.53 -30.77 -24.68
N GLU A 283 -9.77 -31.03 -24.29
CA GLU A 283 -10.09 -31.43 -22.93
C GLU A 283 -9.32 -32.71 -22.55
N PRO A 284 -8.58 -32.73 -21.42
CA PRO A 284 -7.76 -33.88 -21.03
C PRO A 284 -8.55 -35.19 -20.91
N GLN A 285 -9.83 -35.10 -20.51
CA GLN A 285 -10.75 -36.22 -20.39
C GLN A 285 -11.11 -36.86 -21.74
N SER A 286 -10.89 -36.16 -22.85
CA SER A 286 -10.99 -36.77 -24.19
C SER A 286 -9.87 -37.80 -24.44
N GLN A 287 -8.76 -37.75 -23.69
CA GLN A 287 -7.53 -38.51 -23.92
C GLN A 287 -6.92 -38.30 -25.32
N LEU A 288 -7.34 -37.24 -26.03
CA LEU A 288 -6.89 -36.89 -27.38
C LEU A 288 -5.97 -35.67 -27.37
N ALA A 289 -5.63 -35.12 -26.20
CA ALA A 289 -4.85 -33.88 -26.10
C ALA A 289 -3.44 -33.97 -26.73
N GLN A 290 -2.85 -35.16 -26.80
CA GLN A 290 -1.53 -35.38 -27.42
C GLN A 290 -1.60 -35.65 -28.93
N VAL A 291 -2.77 -36.04 -29.46
CA VAL A 291 -2.91 -36.65 -30.80
C VAL A 291 -4.01 -36.01 -31.66
N GLY A 292 -4.78 -35.07 -31.10
CA GLY A 292 -5.94 -34.46 -31.73
C GLY A 292 -5.75 -32.99 -32.06
N LYS A 293 -6.63 -32.47 -32.92
CA LYS A 293 -6.78 -31.06 -33.28
C LYS A 293 -8.27 -30.69 -33.30
N VAL A 294 -8.66 -29.54 -32.74
CA VAL A 294 -10.05 -29.06 -32.85
C VAL A 294 -10.30 -28.50 -34.25
N LEU A 295 -11.42 -28.90 -34.87
CA LEU A 295 -11.81 -28.43 -36.21
C LEU A 295 -12.42 -27.03 -36.19
N ILE A 296 -12.37 -26.37 -37.34
CA ILE A 296 -12.84 -25.01 -37.58
C ILE A 296 -13.94 -25.02 -38.64
N ASP A 297 -14.89 -24.09 -38.52
CA ASP A 297 -15.98 -23.89 -39.46
C ASP A 297 -15.68 -22.89 -40.58
N ALA A 298 -16.64 -22.71 -41.50
CA ALA A 298 -16.48 -21.85 -42.68
C ALA A 298 -16.32 -20.34 -42.38
N ASN A 299 -16.65 -19.90 -41.15
CA ASN A 299 -16.48 -18.51 -40.70
C ASN A 299 -15.18 -18.31 -39.94
N ASP A 300 -14.26 -19.27 -40.02
CA ASP A 300 -13.01 -19.24 -39.29
C ASP A 300 -13.24 -19.29 -37.76
N GLU A 301 -14.24 -20.02 -37.27
CA GLU A 301 -14.44 -20.23 -35.82
C GLU A 301 -14.26 -21.71 -35.41
N PRO A 302 -13.64 -22.02 -34.26
CA PRO A 302 -13.46 -23.39 -33.81
C PRO A 302 -14.79 -24.00 -33.36
N TYR A 303 -14.99 -25.28 -33.67
CA TYR A 303 -16.05 -26.11 -33.11
C TYR A 303 -15.75 -26.50 -31.64
N ASP A 304 -15.68 -25.49 -30.76
CA ASP A 304 -15.56 -25.61 -29.31
C ASP A 304 -16.58 -24.67 -28.67
N ILE A 305 -17.51 -25.23 -27.89
CA ILE A 305 -18.54 -24.43 -27.23
C ILE A 305 -18.87 -24.97 -25.85
N LEU A 306 -19.11 -24.05 -24.92
CA LEU A 306 -19.61 -24.33 -23.58
C LEU A 306 -20.99 -23.70 -23.44
N LEU A 307 -21.94 -24.53 -23.03
CA LEU A 307 -23.32 -24.12 -22.80
C LEU A 307 -23.71 -24.35 -21.34
N ASN A 308 -24.57 -23.49 -20.82
CA ASN A 308 -25.16 -23.63 -19.49
C ASN A 308 -26.68 -23.69 -19.59
N LYS A 309 -27.31 -24.54 -18.79
CA LYS A 309 -28.75 -24.60 -18.62
C LYS A 309 -29.08 -24.58 -17.14
N THR A 310 -29.99 -23.69 -16.76
CA THR A 310 -30.55 -23.70 -15.43
C THR A 310 -32.07 -23.84 -15.52
N ASP A 311 -32.60 -24.95 -14.99
CA ASP A 311 -34.03 -25.24 -14.89
C ASP A 311 -34.32 -25.75 -13.48
N VAL A 312 -34.90 -24.92 -12.64
CA VAL A 312 -35.26 -25.30 -11.27
C VAL A 312 -36.66 -25.90 -11.19
N ARG A 313 -37.47 -25.94 -12.25
CA ARG A 313 -38.88 -26.38 -12.20
C ARG A 313 -39.06 -27.85 -11.82
N ARG A 314 -38.04 -28.70 -11.94
CA ARG A 314 -38.08 -30.14 -11.61
C ARG A 314 -37.72 -30.47 -10.15
N GLY A 315 -38.59 -30.09 -9.22
CA GLY A 315 -38.59 -30.62 -7.84
C GLY A 315 -37.37 -30.23 -6.98
N TYR A 316 -37.04 -31.05 -5.97
CA TYR A 316 -36.05 -30.81 -4.90
C TYR A 316 -34.59 -30.70 -5.38
N HIS A 317 -34.35 -30.96 -6.67
CA HIS A 317 -33.06 -30.88 -7.35
C HIS A 317 -33.21 -30.00 -8.59
N GLY A 318 -33.07 -28.69 -8.41
CA GLY A 318 -32.94 -27.78 -9.54
C GLY A 318 -31.80 -28.24 -10.45
N ILE A 319 -32.05 -28.23 -11.75
CA ILE A 319 -31.08 -28.62 -12.76
C ILE A 319 -30.21 -27.40 -13.05
N ASN A 320 -29.00 -27.35 -12.48
CA ASN A 320 -27.96 -26.42 -12.92
C ASN A 320 -26.87 -27.22 -13.63
N MET A 321 -26.93 -27.27 -14.96
CA MET A 321 -26.10 -28.15 -15.78
C MET A 321 -25.24 -27.37 -16.76
N PHE A 322 -24.00 -27.83 -16.92
CA PHE A 322 -23.15 -27.42 -18.04
C PHE A 322 -23.18 -28.48 -19.15
N TYR A 323 -22.90 -28.05 -20.37
CA TYR A 323 -22.75 -28.91 -21.55
C TYR A 323 -21.63 -28.34 -22.44
N LYS A 324 -20.46 -28.97 -22.41
CA LYS A 324 -19.32 -28.65 -23.27
C LYS A 324 -19.30 -29.57 -24.49
N MET A 325 -18.96 -29.03 -25.65
CA MET A 325 -18.83 -29.79 -26.89
C MET A 325 -17.58 -29.36 -27.65
N GLN A 326 -16.83 -30.33 -28.18
CA GLN A 326 -15.67 -30.11 -29.04
C GLN A 326 -15.72 -31.07 -30.24
N LEU A 327 -15.37 -30.59 -31.42
CA LEU A 327 -15.14 -31.44 -32.59
C LEU A 327 -13.63 -31.61 -32.80
N ILE A 328 -13.12 -32.81 -32.57
CA ILE A 328 -11.69 -33.12 -32.51
C ILE A 328 -11.34 -34.09 -33.65
N HIS A 329 -10.41 -33.71 -34.52
CA HIS A 329 -9.78 -34.59 -35.50
C HIS A 329 -8.54 -35.26 -34.90
N ASN A 330 -8.51 -36.58 -34.85
CA ASN A 330 -7.32 -37.35 -34.48
C ASN A 330 -6.41 -37.49 -35.70
N THR A 331 -5.26 -36.82 -35.70
CA THR A 331 -4.37 -36.73 -36.86
C THR A 331 -3.56 -38.00 -37.11
N ILE A 332 -3.51 -38.92 -36.14
CA ILE A 332 -2.77 -40.19 -36.27
C ILE A 332 -3.66 -41.26 -36.90
N GLN A 333 -4.90 -41.36 -36.42
CA GLN A 333 -5.86 -42.40 -36.86
C GLN A 333 -6.79 -41.92 -37.97
N ASP A 334 -6.75 -40.63 -38.30
CA ASP A 334 -7.63 -39.96 -39.26
C ASP A 334 -9.13 -40.21 -38.98
N ILE A 335 -9.52 -40.06 -37.70
CA ILE A 335 -10.89 -40.23 -37.23
C ILE A 335 -11.34 -38.93 -36.57
N TYR A 336 -12.59 -38.55 -36.78
CA TYR A 336 -13.21 -37.36 -36.20
C TYR A 336 -14.02 -37.75 -34.96
N PHE A 337 -13.92 -36.97 -33.90
CA PHE A 337 -14.62 -37.20 -32.64
C PHE A 337 -15.48 -36.00 -32.29
N VAL A 338 -16.77 -36.21 -32.13
CA VAL A 338 -17.62 -35.26 -31.38
C VAL A 338 -17.47 -35.64 -29.90
N TRP A 339 -16.76 -34.80 -29.16
CA TRP A 339 -16.60 -34.94 -27.72
C TRP A 339 -17.63 -34.06 -27.02
N THR A 340 -18.37 -34.63 -26.08
CA THR A 340 -19.35 -33.91 -25.28
C THR A 340 -19.15 -34.23 -23.80
N ARG A 341 -19.30 -33.24 -22.93
CA ARG A 341 -19.19 -33.38 -21.47
C ARG A 341 -20.28 -32.58 -20.80
N TRP A 342 -21.00 -33.21 -19.88
CA TRP A 342 -22.14 -32.60 -19.20
C TRP A 342 -22.25 -33.08 -17.76
N GLY A 343 -22.77 -32.23 -16.90
CA GLY A 343 -22.92 -32.57 -15.48
C GLY A 343 -23.55 -31.41 -14.72
N GLN A 344 -23.73 -31.61 -13.42
CA GLN A 344 -24.04 -30.47 -12.56
C GLN A 344 -22.83 -29.53 -12.50
N ILE A 345 -23.13 -28.23 -12.49
CA ILE A 345 -22.09 -27.23 -12.26
C ILE A 345 -21.56 -27.44 -10.84
N GLY A 346 -20.32 -27.90 -10.72
CA GLY A 346 -19.75 -28.31 -9.42
C GLY A 346 -18.95 -29.59 -9.48
N GLU A 347 -19.24 -30.41 -10.51
CA GLU A 347 -18.81 -31.79 -10.61
C GLU A 347 -18.02 -32.05 -11.89
N GLU A 348 -17.26 -33.16 -11.91
CA GLU A 348 -16.53 -33.58 -13.11
C GLU A 348 -17.48 -33.81 -14.30
N GLY A 349 -18.69 -34.29 -14.04
CA GLY A 349 -19.70 -34.60 -15.05
C GLY A 349 -19.40 -35.89 -15.82
N MET A 350 -20.35 -36.31 -16.64
CA MET A 350 -20.21 -37.40 -17.60
C MET A 350 -19.66 -36.88 -18.92
N HIS A 351 -18.92 -37.70 -19.65
CA HIS A 351 -18.41 -37.35 -20.97
C HIS A 351 -18.58 -38.49 -21.96
N GLN A 352 -18.72 -38.16 -23.23
CA GLN A 352 -18.86 -39.10 -24.33
C GLN A 352 -17.96 -38.70 -25.51
N ARG A 353 -17.38 -39.72 -26.15
CA ARG A 353 -16.66 -39.62 -27.42
C ARG A 353 -17.47 -40.36 -28.48
N THR A 354 -17.87 -39.66 -29.53
CA THR A 354 -18.57 -40.28 -30.66
C THR A 354 -17.66 -40.22 -31.88
N PRO A 355 -17.13 -41.35 -32.37
CA PRO A 355 -16.25 -41.39 -33.54
C PRO A 355 -17.04 -41.33 -34.85
N PHE A 356 -16.44 -40.69 -35.86
CA PHE A 356 -16.94 -40.55 -37.22
C PHE A 356 -15.80 -40.74 -38.22
N GLN A 357 -16.11 -41.35 -39.36
CA GLN A 357 -15.13 -41.58 -40.43
C GLN A 357 -15.00 -40.38 -41.37
N SER A 358 -16.04 -39.55 -41.49
CA SER A 358 -16.03 -38.36 -42.34
C SER A 358 -16.19 -37.08 -41.50
N LYS A 359 -15.54 -36.01 -41.96
CA LYS A 359 -15.65 -34.66 -41.37
C LYS A 359 -17.10 -34.16 -41.41
N GLU A 360 -17.76 -34.34 -42.54
CA GLU A 360 -19.12 -33.86 -42.79
C GLU A 360 -20.16 -34.51 -41.85
N GLU A 361 -20.03 -35.81 -41.58
CA GLU A 361 -20.90 -36.49 -40.61
C GLU A 361 -20.69 -35.96 -39.19
N ALA A 362 -19.43 -35.73 -38.80
CA ALA A 362 -19.08 -35.22 -37.49
C ALA A 362 -19.58 -33.78 -37.28
N GLU A 363 -19.45 -32.92 -38.30
CA GLU A 363 -19.99 -31.56 -38.29
C GLU A 363 -21.51 -31.53 -38.19
N ASN A 364 -22.19 -32.36 -38.99
CA ASN A 364 -23.65 -32.46 -38.98
C ASN A 364 -24.17 -32.91 -37.60
N GLU A 365 -23.53 -33.91 -36.99
CA GLU A 365 -23.92 -34.35 -35.65
C GLU A 365 -23.61 -33.27 -34.59
N PHE A 366 -22.47 -32.57 -34.69
CA PHE A 366 -22.16 -31.44 -33.81
C PHE A 366 -23.24 -30.35 -33.89
N LYS A 367 -23.57 -29.89 -35.10
CA LYS A 367 -24.60 -28.86 -35.33
C LYS A 367 -25.98 -29.32 -34.87
N LYS A 368 -26.31 -30.60 -35.06
CA LYS A 368 -27.57 -31.20 -34.61
C LYS A 368 -27.66 -31.27 -33.09
N ILE A 369 -26.58 -31.67 -32.40
CA ILE A 369 -26.54 -31.64 -30.94
C ILE A 369 -26.66 -30.19 -30.44
N PHE A 370 -25.92 -29.24 -31.02
CA PHE A 370 -26.04 -27.81 -30.65
C PHE A 370 -27.48 -27.32 -30.80
N LYS A 371 -28.11 -27.51 -31.96
CA LYS A 371 -29.51 -27.13 -32.20
C LYS A 371 -30.49 -27.83 -31.28
N SER A 372 -30.23 -29.09 -30.93
CA SER A 372 -31.02 -29.84 -29.94
C SER A 372 -30.83 -29.33 -28.51
N LYS A 373 -29.69 -28.73 -28.16
CA LYS A 373 -29.45 -28.20 -26.81
C LYS A 373 -29.89 -26.75 -26.67
N THR A 374 -29.67 -25.90 -27.67
CA THR A 374 -29.92 -24.45 -27.60
C THR A 374 -31.20 -24.03 -28.32
N GLY A 375 -31.67 -24.81 -29.30
CA GLY A 375 -32.76 -24.42 -30.19
C GLY A 375 -32.34 -23.39 -31.27
N ASN A 376 -31.06 -23.02 -31.35
CA ASN A 376 -30.51 -22.13 -32.37
C ASN A 376 -29.71 -22.93 -33.41
N ASN A 377 -29.62 -22.43 -34.64
CA ASN A 377 -28.69 -22.99 -35.63
C ASN A 377 -27.26 -22.62 -35.22
N TRP A 378 -26.28 -23.45 -35.58
CA TRP A 378 -24.87 -23.22 -35.23
C TRP A 378 -24.36 -21.88 -35.78
N GLU A 379 -24.86 -21.48 -36.93
CA GLU A 379 -24.53 -20.23 -37.61
C GLU A 379 -24.94 -19.00 -36.77
N ASN A 380 -26.01 -19.10 -35.96
CA ASN A 380 -26.55 -18.01 -35.14
C ASN A 380 -26.04 -18.09 -33.68
N ARG A 381 -24.80 -18.55 -33.48
CA ARG A 381 -24.22 -18.74 -32.14
C ARG A 381 -23.65 -17.44 -31.53
N SER A 382 -23.46 -16.39 -32.33
CA SER A 382 -22.93 -15.09 -31.88
C SER A 382 -23.87 -14.44 -30.87
N ILE A 383 -23.33 -13.58 -29.98
CA ILE A 383 -24.15 -12.96 -28.92
C ILE A 383 -25.29 -12.11 -29.48
N GLU A 384 -25.07 -11.48 -30.63
CA GLU A 384 -26.01 -10.57 -31.29
C GLU A 384 -27.20 -11.33 -31.93
N GLU A 385 -26.97 -12.57 -32.40
CA GLU A 385 -27.98 -13.35 -33.11
C GLU A 385 -28.58 -14.51 -32.28
N PHE A 386 -27.94 -14.89 -31.18
CA PHE A 386 -28.39 -15.97 -30.32
C PHE A 386 -29.65 -15.57 -29.54
N VAL A 387 -30.77 -16.22 -29.86
CA VAL A 387 -32.05 -16.01 -29.17
C VAL A 387 -32.22 -17.05 -28.06
N GLU A 388 -32.33 -16.57 -26.81
CA GLU A 388 -32.59 -17.43 -25.66
C GLU A 388 -33.98 -18.08 -25.75
N LYS A 389 -34.06 -19.37 -25.42
CA LYS A 389 -35.30 -20.15 -25.46
C LYS A 389 -35.52 -20.83 -24.12
N ASP A 390 -36.76 -20.80 -23.64
CA ASP A 390 -37.16 -21.46 -22.41
C ASP A 390 -36.77 -22.94 -22.41
N ASP A 391 -36.24 -23.42 -21.28
CA ASP A 391 -35.80 -24.81 -21.05
C ASP A 391 -34.66 -25.30 -21.98
N ARG A 392 -33.88 -24.39 -22.59
CA ARG A 392 -32.72 -24.72 -23.44
C ARG A 392 -31.41 -24.21 -22.83
N PHE A 393 -30.30 -24.72 -23.35
CA PHE A 393 -28.97 -24.28 -22.98
C PHE A 393 -28.63 -22.94 -23.65
N VAL A 394 -27.94 -22.07 -22.91
CA VAL A 394 -27.44 -20.76 -23.35
C VAL A 394 -25.93 -20.83 -23.51
N VAL A 395 -25.37 -20.07 -24.46
CA VAL A 395 -23.93 -20.02 -24.71
C VAL A 395 -23.24 -19.20 -23.62
N THR A 396 -22.22 -19.77 -22.97
CA THR A 396 -21.47 -19.14 -21.87
C THR A 396 -20.23 -18.38 -22.36
N ARG A 397 -19.78 -18.64 -23.60
CA ARG A 397 -18.55 -18.05 -24.14
C ARG A 397 -18.83 -17.09 -25.28
N ASN A 398 -18.25 -15.90 -25.17
CA ASN A 398 -17.68 -15.20 -26.31
C ASN A 398 -16.17 -15.43 -26.25
N VAL A 399 -15.68 -16.40 -27.02
CA VAL A 399 -14.32 -16.25 -27.56
C VAL A 399 -14.61 -15.73 -28.94
N HIS A 400 -14.28 -14.48 -29.26
CA HIS A 400 -13.81 -14.01 -30.57
C HIS A 400 -13.47 -12.52 -30.48
N ASN A 401 -12.17 -12.25 -30.35
CA ASN A 401 -11.41 -11.49 -31.34
C ASN A 401 -10.02 -11.17 -30.80
N ARG A 402 -9.00 -11.93 -31.23
CA ARG A 402 -7.56 -11.54 -31.30
C ARG A 402 -7.00 -10.70 -30.13
N GLN A 403 -7.34 -10.98 -28.87
CA GLN A 403 -6.85 -10.17 -27.77
C GLN A 403 -5.44 -10.60 -27.36
N VAL A 404 -4.45 -9.76 -27.68
CA VAL A 404 -3.05 -10.02 -27.34
C VAL A 404 -2.82 -9.61 -25.88
N PRO A 405 -2.28 -10.52 -25.02
CA PRO A 405 -2.07 -10.19 -23.62
C PRO A 405 -1.06 -9.05 -23.47
N LEU A 406 -1.37 -8.09 -22.59
CA LEU A 406 -0.48 -6.99 -22.22
C LEU A 406 0.90 -7.51 -21.84
N LYS A 407 1.96 -7.01 -22.49
CA LYS A 407 3.34 -7.41 -22.20
C LYS A 407 3.94 -6.45 -21.16
N PRO A 408 4.83 -6.91 -20.25
CA PRO A 408 5.59 -6.01 -19.39
C PRO A 408 6.41 -5.02 -20.21
N ILE A 409 6.54 -3.78 -19.73
CA ILE A 409 7.38 -2.76 -20.36
C ILE A 409 8.86 -3.08 -20.07
N ASP A 410 9.68 -3.18 -21.12
CA ASP A 410 11.13 -3.25 -21.00
C ASP A 410 11.71 -1.83 -20.94
N PHE A 411 11.74 -1.24 -19.74
CA PHE A 411 12.21 0.13 -19.53
C PHE A 411 13.67 0.35 -19.99
N LYS A 412 14.49 -0.71 -20.15
CA LYS A 412 15.89 -0.58 -20.63
C LYS A 412 15.98 -0.27 -22.12
N LYS A 413 14.93 -0.58 -22.89
CA LYS A 413 14.86 -0.33 -24.34
C LYS A 413 14.17 0.99 -24.69
N CYS A 414 13.59 1.67 -23.70
CA CYS A 414 12.84 2.90 -23.90
C CYS A 414 13.73 4.13 -23.69
N SER A 415 13.27 5.28 -24.20
CA SER A 415 13.91 6.56 -23.92
C SER A 415 13.95 6.84 -22.41
N PRO A 416 15.07 7.38 -21.88
CA PRO A 416 15.18 7.73 -20.46
C PRO A 416 14.08 8.71 -20.03
N SER A 417 13.53 8.49 -18.84
CA SER A 417 12.54 9.36 -18.24
C SER A 417 13.20 10.64 -17.69
N LYS A 418 12.45 11.75 -17.74
CA LYS A 418 12.87 13.04 -17.16
C LYS A 418 12.48 13.20 -15.69
N LEU A 419 11.73 12.24 -15.13
CA LEU A 419 11.26 12.29 -13.74
C LEU A 419 12.40 11.96 -12.76
N PRO A 420 12.33 12.41 -11.49
CA PRO A 420 13.26 11.99 -10.45
C PRO A 420 13.29 10.47 -10.26
N LEU A 421 14.45 9.92 -9.89
CA LEU A 421 14.64 8.47 -9.74
C LEU A 421 13.71 7.84 -8.70
N SER A 422 13.44 8.53 -7.60
CA SER A 422 12.50 8.15 -6.53
C SER A 422 11.06 8.01 -7.08
N LEU A 423 10.65 8.97 -7.91
CA LEU A 423 9.33 8.97 -8.56
C LEU A 423 9.23 7.87 -9.62
N GLN A 424 10.28 7.70 -10.44
CA GLN A 424 10.35 6.61 -11.42
C GLN A 424 10.21 5.24 -10.75
N ALA A 425 10.87 5.02 -9.61
CA ALA A 425 10.76 3.76 -8.87
C ALA A 425 9.33 3.52 -8.36
N THR A 426 8.69 4.55 -7.81
CA THR A 426 7.28 4.49 -7.36
C THR A 426 6.34 4.20 -8.53
N LEU A 427 6.49 4.87 -9.67
CA LEU A 427 5.66 4.63 -10.86
C LEU A 427 5.89 3.24 -11.46
N LYS A 428 7.12 2.70 -11.41
CA LYS A 428 7.41 1.33 -11.84
C LYS A 428 6.65 0.29 -11.01
N LEU A 429 6.47 0.52 -9.70
CA LEU A 429 5.63 -0.34 -8.85
C LEU A 429 4.17 -0.36 -9.35
N PHE A 430 3.64 0.79 -9.77
CA PHE A 430 2.27 0.89 -10.28
C PHE A 430 2.11 0.30 -11.69
N CYS A 431 3.20 0.27 -12.48
CA CYS A 431 3.21 -0.27 -13.84
C CYS A 431 3.54 -1.77 -13.92
N ASP A 432 3.54 -2.50 -12.81
CA ASP A 432 3.84 -3.94 -12.83
C ASP A 432 2.69 -4.78 -13.41
N VAL A 433 2.80 -5.02 -14.72
CA VAL A 433 1.90 -5.88 -15.51
C VAL A 433 1.83 -7.31 -14.95
N THR A 434 2.91 -7.81 -14.34
CA THR A 434 2.93 -9.17 -13.78
C THR A 434 2.01 -9.26 -12.57
N SER A 435 2.10 -8.28 -11.68
CA SER A 435 1.18 -8.13 -10.54
C SER A 435 -0.27 -7.99 -11.01
N MET A 436 -0.54 -7.13 -12.00
CA MET A 436 -1.90 -6.96 -12.54
C MET A 436 -2.48 -8.27 -13.10
N LYS A 437 -1.67 -9.04 -13.84
CA LYS A 437 -2.07 -10.36 -14.36
C LYS A 437 -2.35 -11.35 -13.23
N GLN A 438 -1.51 -11.37 -12.20
CA GLN A 438 -1.72 -12.25 -11.05
C GLN A 438 -3.05 -11.93 -10.35
N VAL A 439 -3.35 -10.64 -10.12
CA VAL A 439 -4.63 -10.23 -9.52
C VAL A 439 -5.82 -10.67 -10.39
N MET A 440 -5.73 -10.58 -11.72
CA MET A 440 -6.79 -11.10 -12.60
C MET A 440 -6.94 -12.62 -12.51
N LEU A 441 -5.83 -13.35 -12.39
CA LEU A 441 -5.85 -14.81 -12.23
C LEU A 441 -6.45 -15.23 -10.88
N ASP A 442 -6.10 -14.54 -9.79
CA ASP A 442 -6.61 -14.79 -8.43
C ASP A 442 -8.09 -14.43 -8.30
N LYS A 443 -8.57 -13.52 -9.16
CA LYS A 443 -9.98 -13.12 -9.26
C LYS A 443 -10.73 -13.84 -10.37
N ASP A 444 -10.24 -15.03 -10.77
CA ASP A 444 -10.87 -15.88 -11.76
C ASP A 444 -11.40 -15.09 -12.96
N THR A 445 -10.56 -14.26 -13.59
CA THR A 445 -10.97 -13.48 -14.76
C THR A 445 -10.19 -13.93 -15.99
N ASP A 446 -10.91 -14.36 -17.03
CA ASP A 446 -10.36 -14.94 -18.26
C ASP A 446 -10.41 -13.93 -19.43
N ILE A 447 -9.92 -12.70 -19.18
CA ILE A 447 -9.81 -11.62 -20.18
C ILE A 447 -8.41 -11.01 -20.09
N PRO A 448 -7.76 -10.73 -21.22
CA PRO A 448 -6.60 -9.84 -21.26
C PRO A 448 -6.89 -8.45 -20.67
N LEU A 449 -5.97 -7.97 -19.83
CA LEU A 449 -5.95 -6.61 -19.30
C LEU A 449 -6.13 -5.55 -20.39
N GLY A 450 -7.07 -4.61 -20.20
CA GLY A 450 -7.31 -3.47 -21.11
C GLY A 450 -8.41 -3.70 -22.16
N TYR A 451 -8.95 -4.92 -22.25
CA TYR A 451 -9.95 -5.30 -23.25
C TYR A 451 -11.39 -5.32 -22.73
N LEU A 452 -11.63 -4.92 -21.47
CA LEU A 452 -12.98 -4.84 -20.93
C LEU A 452 -13.55 -3.45 -21.18
N ASP A 453 -14.59 -3.36 -22.00
CA ASP A 453 -15.21 -2.07 -22.29
C ASP A 453 -15.96 -1.50 -21.09
N ARG A 454 -16.01 -0.16 -21.03
CA ARG A 454 -16.69 0.55 -19.94
C ARG A 454 -18.19 0.27 -19.90
N SER A 455 -18.84 0.19 -21.06
CA SER A 455 -20.26 -0.16 -21.17
C SER A 455 -20.56 -1.55 -20.60
N VAL A 456 -19.69 -2.53 -20.87
CA VAL A 456 -19.82 -3.89 -20.36
C VAL A 456 -19.74 -3.92 -18.83
N ILE A 457 -18.84 -3.12 -18.23
CA ILE A 457 -18.74 -2.97 -16.77
C ILE A 457 -20.02 -2.36 -16.19
N GLU A 458 -20.55 -1.30 -16.81
CA GLU A 458 -21.76 -0.61 -16.37
C GLU A 458 -23.00 -1.52 -16.45
N GLU A 459 -23.15 -2.29 -17.53
CA GLU A 459 -24.19 -3.31 -17.68
C GLU A 459 -24.03 -4.47 -16.67
N GLY A 460 -22.79 -4.84 -16.37
CA GLY A 460 -22.46 -5.82 -15.33
C GLY A 460 -22.97 -5.38 -13.97
N TYR A 461 -22.73 -4.12 -13.59
CA TYR A 461 -23.27 -3.54 -12.36
C TYR A 461 -24.79 -3.58 -12.35
N GLN A 462 -25.44 -3.09 -13.41
CA GLN A 462 -26.90 -3.09 -13.50
C GLN A 462 -27.50 -4.48 -13.30
N THR A 463 -26.87 -5.52 -13.88
CA THR A 463 -27.30 -6.91 -13.71
C THR A 463 -27.17 -7.34 -12.24
N LEU A 464 -26.04 -7.03 -11.59
CA LEU A 464 -25.84 -7.31 -10.18
C LEU A 464 -26.84 -6.56 -9.27
N CYS A 465 -27.23 -5.32 -9.61
CA CYS A 465 -28.29 -4.59 -8.91
C CYS A 465 -29.63 -5.31 -8.94
N ASN A 466 -30.01 -5.82 -10.11
CA ASN A 466 -31.24 -6.57 -10.24
C ASN A 466 -31.14 -7.89 -9.43
N ILE A 467 -29.97 -8.55 -9.41
CA ILE A 467 -29.74 -9.78 -8.63
C ILE A 467 -29.92 -9.50 -7.13
N ARG A 468 -29.41 -8.37 -6.62
CA ARG A 468 -29.58 -7.96 -5.22
C ARG A 468 -31.04 -7.94 -4.80
N GLU A 469 -31.90 -7.31 -5.59
CA GLU A 469 -33.33 -7.21 -5.28
C GLU A 469 -33.95 -8.60 -5.15
N ALA A 470 -33.65 -9.47 -6.11
CA ALA A 470 -34.11 -10.86 -6.06
C ALA A 470 -33.50 -11.67 -4.88
N VAL A 471 -32.25 -11.39 -4.46
CA VAL A 471 -31.64 -12.01 -3.26
C VAL A 471 -32.33 -11.53 -1.98
N ASN A 472 -32.68 -10.24 -1.89
CA ASN A 472 -33.41 -9.69 -0.75
C ASN A 472 -34.83 -10.27 -0.65
N GLU A 473 -35.54 -10.37 -1.78
CA GLU A 473 -36.85 -11.05 -1.89
C GLU A 473 -36.73 -12.51 -1.44
N LEU A 474 -35.73 -13.23 -1.93
CA LEU A 474 -35.47 -14.62 -1.55
C LEU A 474 -35.22 -14.75 -0.04
N THR A 475 -34.37 -13.88 0.52
CA THR A 475 -34.04 -13.90 1.96
C THR A 475 -35.27 -13.62 2.83
N ALA A 476 -36.12 -12.67 2.41
CA ALA A 476 -37.35 -12.34 3.11
C ALA A 476 -38.35 -13.51 3.05
N ALA A 477 -38.53 -14.13 1.87
CA ALA A 477 -39.40 -15.28 1.69
C ALA A 477 -38.93 -16.51 2.48
N GLN A 478 -37.62 -16.75 2.57
CA GLN A 478 -37.04 -17.84 3.36
C GLN A 478 -37.24 -17.66 4.88
N ASN A 479 -37.29 -16.42 5.37
CA ASN A 479 -37.47 -16.10 6.78
C ASN A 479 -38.94 -15.83 7.18
N SER A 480 -39.87 -15.94 6.22
CA SER A 480 -41.31 -15.75 6.47
C SER A 480 -41.91 -16.90 7.27
N LEU A 481 -42.86 -16.59 8.15
CA LEU A 481 -43.70 -17.59 8.83
C LEU A 481 -44.63 -18.34 7.85
N ASP A 482 -44.93 -17.73 6.70
CA ASP A 482 -45.72 -18.29 5.59
C ASP A 482 -44.78 -18.75 4.46
N TYR A 483 -43.94 -19.74 4.76
CA TYR A 483 -42.95 -20.27 3.83
C TYR A 483 -43.61 -21.10 2.73
N ASP A 484 -43.62 -20.59 1.48
CA ASP A 484 -44.00 -21.35 0.29
C ASP A 484 -42.76 -21.78 -0.51
N TYR A 485 -42.51 -23.08 -0.52
CA TYR A 485 -41.45 -23.71 -1.30
C TYR A 485 -41.51 -23.35 -2.80
N ARG A 486 -42.70 -23.22 -3.39
CA ARG A 486 -42.86 -22.91 -4.82
C ARG A 486 -42.40 -21.49 -5.14
N VAL A 487 -42.78 -20.52 -4.30
CA VAL A 487 -42.37 -19.12 -4.44
C VAL A 487 -40.86 -18.95 -4.29
N VAL A 488 -40.27 -19.56 -3.26
CA VAL A 488 -38.81 -19.53 -3.03
C VAL A 488 -38.04 -20.18 -4.18
N LYS A 489 -38.60 -21.23 -4.79
CA LYS A 489 -38.02 -21.92 -5.94
C LYS A 489 -38.07 -21.08 -7.22
N ASP A 490 -39.17 -20.40 -7.50
CA ASP A 490 -39.30 -19.49 -8.66
C ASP A 490 -38.34 -18.29 -8.53
N MET A 491 -38.16 -17.76 -7.31
CA MET A 491 -37.16 -16.72 -7.03
C MET A 491 -35.73 -17.18 -7.29
N ARG A 492 -35.39 -18.43 -6.95
CA ARG A 492 -34.09 -19.03 -7.28
C ARG A 492 -33.89 -19.21 -8.79
N GLU A 493 -34.95 -19.48 -9.55
CA GLU A 493 -34.91 -19.55 -11.03
C GLU A 493 -34.49 -18.22 -11.62
N ARG A 494 -35.20 -17.17 -11.21
CA ARG A 494 -34.95 -15.79 -11.62
C ARG A 494 -33.49 -15.40 -11.33
N LEU A 495 -33.01 -15.69 -10.12
CA LEU A 495 -31.62 -15.42 -9.72
C LEU A 495 -30.60 -16.15 -10.58
N ALA A 496 -30.83 -17.41 -10.91
CA ALA A 496 -29.91 -18.18 -11.74
C ALA A 496 -29.84 -17.64 -13.19
N THR A 497 -30.98 -17.30 -13.79
CA THR A 497 -31.04 -16.67 -15.12
C THR A 497 -30.27 -15.35 -15.14
N MET A 498 -30.47 -14.51 -14.12
CA MET A 498 -29.78 -13.22 -14.02
C MET A 498 -28.27 -13.40 -13.77
N SER A 499 -27.88 -14.39 -12.97
CA SER A 499 -26.47 -14.75 -12.76
C SER A 499 -25.82 -15.19 -14.07
N ASN A 500 -26.49 -16.03 -14.87
CA ASN A 500 -25.99 -16.46 -16.18
C ASN A 500 -25.81 -15.27 -17.13
N HIS A 501 -26.75 -14.33 -17.16
CA HIS A 501 -26.62 -13.10 -17.94
C HIS A 501 -25.39 -12.29 -17.51
N TYR A 502 -25.15 -12.15 -16.21
CA TYR A 502 -23.96 -11.47 -15.68
C TYR A 502 -22.66 -12.15 -16.11
N PHE A 503 -22.53 -13.47 -15.90
CA PHE A 503 -21.30 -14.20 -16.23
C PHE A 503 -21.04 -14.35 -17.74
N ARG A 504 -22.08 -14.22 -18.59
CA ARG A 504 -21.94 -14.15 -20.05
C ARG A 504 -21.25 -12.85 -20.48
N LYS A 505 -21.51 -11.74 -19.78
CA LYS A 505 -20.97 -10.42 -20.10
C LYS A 505 -19.67 -10.10 -19.38
N ILE A 506 -19.52 -10.55 -18.14
CA ILE A 506 -18.30 -10.39 -17.35
C ILE A 506 -17.61 -11.74 -17.23
N PRO A 507 -16.64 -12.03 -18.11
CA PRO A 507 -15.93 -13.30 -18.11
C PRO A 507 -15.41 -13.70 -16.73
N TYR A 508 -15.62 -14.97 -16.43
CA TYR A 508 -15.21 -15.64 -15.21
C TYR A 508 -14.40 -16.89 -15.60
N ARG A 509 -13.28 -17.12 -14.94
CA ARG A 509 -12.41 -18.27 -15.16
C ARG A 509 -13.10 -19.47 -14.52
N ASN A 510 -13.56 -20.38 -15.37
CA ASN A 510 -14.21 -21.59 -14.91
C ASN A 510 -13.24 -22.41 -14.05
N GLU A 511 -13.55 -22.60 -12.76
CA GLU A 511 -12.92 -23.66 -11.99
C GLU A 511 -13.21 -24.99 -12.69
N LYS A 512 -12.16 -25.65 -13.22
CA LYS A 512 -12.26 -26.89 -14.03
C LYS A 512 -13.06 -28.03 -13.36
N LEU A 513 -13.22 -27.96 -12.05
CA LEU A 513 -13.97 -28.89 -11.22
C LEU A 513 -15.35 -28.37 -10.81
N ARG A 514 -15.53 -27.06 -10.55
CA ARG A 514 -16.75 -26.52 -9.93
C ARG A 514 -17.68 -25.71 -10.83
N GLY A 515 -17.20 -25.22 -11.98
CA GLY A 515 -17.95 -24.28 -12.83
C GLY A 515 -18.51 -23.07 -12.08
N ILE A 516 -19.44 -22.33 -12.70
CA ILE A 516 -19.91 -21.03 -12.20
C ILE A 516 -21.15 -21.15 -11.31
N GLN A 517 -21.06 -20.74 -10.04
CA GLN A 517 -22.19 -20.76 -9.11
C GLN A 517 -23.15 -19.59 -9.34
N SER A 518 -24.45 -19.81 -9.10
CA SER A 518 -25.44 -18.73 -9.14
C SER A 518 -25.32 -17.81 -7.93
N ILE A 519 -25.48 -16.51 -8.17
CA ILE A 519 -25.40 -15.47 -7.13
C ILE A 519 -26.71 -15.49 -6.35
N THR A 520 -26.72 -16.25 -5.25
CA THR A 520 -27.94 -16.52 -4.47
C THR A 520 -27.89 -15.98 -3.05
N THR A 521 -26.70 -15.62 -2.56
CA THR A 521 -26.50 -15.06 -1.22
C THR A 521 -25.86 -13.68 -1.28
N LYS A 522 -25.99 -12.92 -0.19
CA LYS A 522 -25.43 -11.57 -0.09
C LYS A 522 -23.90 -11.57 -0.12
N GLU A 523 -23.28 -12.64 0.37
CA GLU A 523 -21.82 -12.82 0.43
C GLU A 523 -21.24 -13.03 -0.97
N ILE A 524 -21.86 -13.88 -1.79
CA ILE A 524 -21.43 -14.11 -3.18
C ILE A 524 -21.60 -12.82 -4.00
N LEU A 525 -22.74 -12.14 -3.82
CA LEU A 525 -23.02 -10.87 -4.47
C LEU A 525 -21.97 -9.80 -4.09
N GLN A 526 -21.57 -9.75 -2.82
CA GLN A 526 -20.51 -8.85 -2.34
C GLN A 526 -19.16 -9.14 -3.01
N GLU A 527 -18.75 -10.40 -3.08
CA GLU A 527 -17.46 -10.76 -3.70
C GLU A 527 -17.45 -10.39 -5.19
N GLU A 528 -18.54 -10.66 -5.92
CA GLU A 528 -18.66 -10.28 -7.34
C GLU A 528 -18.68 -8.76 -7.56
N THR A 529 -19.30 -8.00 -6.65
CA THR A 529 -19.29 -6.53 -6.71
C THR A 529 -17.88 -5.99 -6.54
N ARG A 530 -17.16 -6.50 -5.53
CA ARG A 530 -15.76 -6.15 -5.28
C ARG A 530 -14.86 -6.59 -6.43
N ARG A 531 -15.15 -7.73 -7.06
CA ARG A 531 -14.44 -8.20 -8.27
C ARG A 531 -14.60 -7.19 -9.40
N LEU A 532 -15.83 -6.80 -9.72
CA LEU A 532 -16.12 -5.86 -10.81
C LEU A 532 -15.48 -4.47 -10.58
N GLU A 533 -15.47 -3.98 -9.34
CA GLU A 533 -14.75 -2.74 -8.97
C GLU A 533 -13.24 -2.83 -9.22
N ASN A 534 -12.61 -3.93 -8.82
CA ASN A 534 -11.19 -4.14 -9.07
C ASN A 534 -10.91 -4.24 -10.58
N LEU A 535 -11.74 -4.97 -11.33
CA LEU A 535 -11.61 -5.07 -12.78
C LEU A 535 -11.66 -3.71 -13.47
N ARG A 536 -12.51 -2.80 -13.00
CA ARG A 536 -12.61 -1.44 -13.53
C ARG A 536 -11.31 -0.65 -13.35
N TYR A 537 -10.72 -0.64 -12.15
CA TYR A 537 -9.44 0.05 -11.91
C TYR A 537 -8.28 -0.59 -12.67
N LEU A 538 -8.20 -1.93 -12.68
CA LEU A 538 -7.19 -2.69 -13.41
C LEU A 538 -7.26 -2.40 -14.92
N ASN A 539 -8.46 -2.39 -15.49
CA ASN A 539 -8.65 -2.12 -16.91
C ASN A 539 -8.28 -0.67 -17.28
N GLY A 540 -8.62 0.29 -16.43
CA GLY A 540 -8.15 1.68 -16.58
C GLY A 540 -6.62 1.78 -16.55
N GLY A 541 -5.97 1.14 -15.58
CA GLY A 541 -4.51 1.10 -15.49
C GLY A 541 -3.85 0.40 -16.67
N ALA A 542 -4.42 -0.71 -17.14
CA ALA A 542 -3.95 -1.43 -18.31
C ALA A 542 -4.01 -0.60 -19.59
N ASN A 543 -5.08 0.17 -19.80
CA ASN A 543 -5.21 1.08 -20.94
C ASN A 543 -4.14 2.18 -20.90
N ILE A 544 -3.79 2.71 -19.72
CA ILE A 544 -2.68 3.66 -19.58
C ILE A 544 -1.35 3.02 -20.01
N ILE A 545 -1.09 1.77 -19.60
CA ILE A 545 0.13 1.05 -19.99
C ILE A 545 0.16 0.78 -21.50
N LEU A 546 -0.95 0.36 -22.11
CA LEU A 546 -1.06 0.14 -23.56
C LEU A 546 -0.78 1.43 -24.33
N ALA A 547 -1.40 2.54 -23.92
CA ALA A 547 -1.18 3.85 -24.52
C ALA A 547 0.28 4.31 -24.39
N ALA A 548 0.90 4.10 -23.22
CA ALA A 548 2.31 4.39 -23.00
C ALA A 548 3.24 3.56 -23.88
N GLN A 549 2.91 2.29 -24.15
CA GLN A 549 3.66 1.42 -25.07
C GLN A 549 3.58 1.90 -26.52
N TYR A 550 2.42 2.38 -26.97
CA TYR A 550 2.25 2.93 -28.31
C TYR A 550 3.14 4.15 -28.56
N ARG A 551 3.24 5.03 -27.56
CA ARG A 551 4.02 6.27 -27.63
C ARG A 551 5.47 6.13 -27.16
N ALA A 552 5.93 4.91 -26.86
CA ALA A 552 7.25 4.64 -26.30
C ALA A 552 8.42 5.13 -27.17
N GLU A 553 8.21 5.27 -28.49
CA GLU A 553 9.22 5.79 -29.44
C GLU A 553 9.42 7.31 -29.31
N ILE A 554 8.39 8.04 -28.89
CA ILE A 554 8.39 9.51 -28.85
C ILE A 554 8.62 10.01 -27.42
N ARG A 555 8.13 9.27 -26.42
CA ARG A 555 8.16 9.65 -25.01
C ARG A 555 8.44 8.44 -24.14
N SER A 556 9.17 8.65 -23.04
CA SER A 556 9.35 7.59 -22.04
C SER A 556 7.99 7.10 -21.53
N PRO A 557 7.74 5.77 -21.46
CA PRO A 557 6.47 5.25 -20.96
C PRO A 557 6.12 5.73 -19.55
N LEU A 558 7.11 5.95 -18.68
CA LEU A 558 6.88 6.47 -17.33
C LEU A 558 6.37 7.92 -17.35
N ASP A 559 6.91 8.74 -18.24
CA ASP A 559 6.48 10.13 -18.39
C ASP A 559 5.05 10.19 -18.97
N TYR A 560 4.73 9.29 -19.90
CA TYR A 560 3.36 9.15 -20.42
C TYR A 560 2.40 8.73 -19.30
N CYS A 561 2.74 7.68 -18.53
CA CYS A 561 1.95 7.25 -17.39
C CYS A 561 1.75 8.40 -16.40
N TYR A 562 2.80 9.13 -16.02
CA TYR A 562 2.71 10.29 -15.13
C TYR A 562 1.71 11.34 -15.63
N SER A 563 1.80 11.73 -16.91
CA SER A 563 0.84 12.66 -17.50
C SER A 563 -0.59 12.11 -17.55
N ALA A 564 -0.77 10.81 -17.82
CA ALA A 564 -2.07 10.16 -17.82
C ALA A 564 -2.73 10.13 -16.44
N LEU A 565 -1.95 10.17 -15.35
CA LEU A 565 -2.50 10.30 -14.00
C LEU A 565 -3.10 11.67 -13.76
N GLY A 566 -2.67 12.72 -14.48
CA GLY A 566 -3.17 14.09 -14.31
C GLY A 566 -3.06 14.58 -12.86
N CYS A 567 -1.99 14.21 -12.17
CA CYS A 567 -1.64 14.64 -10.82
C CYS A 567 -0.25 15.26 -10.85
N ASN A 568 -0.08 16.41 -10.21
CA ASN A 568 1.21 16.95 -9.84
C ASN A 568 1.69 16.27 -8.56
N TRP A 569 2.98 15.97 -8.51
CA TRP A 569 3.62 15.28 -7.37
C TRP A 569 4.81 16.11 -6.93
N ALA A 570 4.99 16.30 -5.63
CA ALA A 570 6.23 16.82 -5.05
C ALA A 570 6.76 15.85 -3.99
N GLU A 571 8.07 15.63 -3.98
CA GLU A 571 8.72 14.79 -2.97
C GLU A 571 8.75 15.54 -1.63
N VAL A 572 8.17 14.93 -0.59
CA VAL A 572 8.25 15.46 0.77
C VAL A 572 9.57 15.00 1.38
N GLY A 573 10.47 15.95 1.65
CA GLY A 573 11.81 15.65 2.16
C GLY A 573 11.78 14.92 3.50
N LYS A 574 12.61 13.89 3.68
CA LYS A 574 12.62 13.03 4.88
C LYS A 574 12.82 13.76 6.22
N GLY A 575 13.52 14.90 6.21
CA GLY A 575 13.73 15.74 7.39
C GLY A 575 12.70 16.87 7.56
N SER A 576 11.71 16.96 6.66
CA SER A 576 10.67 18.00 6.74
C SER A 576 9.69 17.73 7.88
N GLU A 577 9.07 18.79 8.37
CA GLU A 577 8.02 18.70 9.41
C GLU A 577 6.86 17.80 8.97
N GLU A 578 6.48 17.91 7.70
CA GLU A 578 5.40 17.15 7.08
C GLU A 578 5.70 15.64 7.03
N PHE A 579 6.92 15.26 6.63
CA PHE A 579 7.33 13.84 6.60
C PHE A 579 7.30 13.22 8.00
N LEU A 580 7.88 13.92 8.99
CA LEU A 580 7.96 13.44 10.35
C LEU A 580 6.57 13.36 11.01
N ARG A 581 5.66 14.28 10.69
CA ARG A 581 4.25 14.23 11.12
C ARG A 581 3.54 13.00 10.55
N ILE A 582 3.72 12.70 9.27
CA ILE A 582 3.15 11.50 8.64
C ILE A 582 3.76 10.23 9.24
N ASN A 583 5.06 10.25 9.52
CA ASN A 583 5.76 9.14 10.18
C ASN A 583 5.20 8.88 11.59
N ASN A 584 5.01 9.95 12.38
CA ASN A 584 4.40 9.83 13.70
C ASN A 584 2.94 9.35 13.59
N TYR A 585 2.16 9.87 12.65
CA TYR A 585 0.79 9.41 12.45
C TYR A 585 0.73 7.92 12.08
N LEU A 586 1.64 7.45 11.21
CA LEU A 586 1.80 6.02 10.91
C LEU A 586 2.06 5.23 12.20
N HIS A 587 3.03 5.65 13.02
CA HIS A 587 3.42 4.92 14.22
C HIS A 587 2.38 4.91 15.34
N GLN A 588 1.63 6.00 15.52
CA GLN A 588 0.61 6.12 16.56
C GLN A 588 -0.68 5.36 16.21
N SER A 589 -0.95 5.15 14.92
CA SER A 589 -2.23 4.63 14.42
C SER A 589 -2.19 3.14 14.03
N GLY A 590 -1.21 2.38 14.55
CA GLY A 590 -1.07 0.94 14.30
C GLY A 590 -0.03 0.23 15.18
N ARG A 591 0.04 -1.10 15.10
CA ARG A 591 1.10 -1.95 15.67
C ARG A 591 2.29 -1.99 14.71
N THR A 592 2.91 -0.83 14.52
CA THR A 592 3.80 -0.55 13.38
C THR A 592 5.26 -0.91 13.57
N GLU A 593 5.63 -1.73 14.55
CA GLU A 593 7.03 -2.17 14.72
C GLU A 593 7.58 -2.87 13.46
N ASN A 594 6.68 -3.29 12.57
CA ASN A 594 6.98 -3.99 11.32
C ASN A 594 7.08 -3.09 10.08
N TYR A 595 6.80 -1.78 10.14
CA TYR A 595 6.78 -0.94 8.93
C TYR A 595 7.73 0.27 9.01
N GLU A 596 8.33 0.58 7.86
CA GLU A 596 9.21 1.72 7.63
C GLU A 596 8.57 2.68 6.63
N LEU A 597 8.56 3.97 6.92
CA LEU A 597 8.15 5.00 5.97
C LEU A 597 9.28 5.27 4.95
N MET A 598 9.03 4.97 3.68
CA MET A 598 10.05 5.08 2.62
C MET A 598 10.03 6.44 1.93
N ASN A 599 8.88 6.77 1.32
CA ASN A 599 8.69 7.98 0.53
C ASN A 599 7.28 8.52 0.78
N VAL A 600 7.18 9.85 0.83
CA VAL A 600 5.92 10.57 0.86
C VAL A 600 5.91 11.53 -0.31
N TRP A 601 4.80 11.52 -1.05
CA TRP A 601 4.58 12.41 -2.17
C TRP A 601 3.37 13.29 -1.90
N SER A 602 3.55 14.60 -1.89
CA SER A 602 2.43 15.55 -1.89
C SER A 602 1.77 15.51 -3.26
N LEU A 603 0.44 15.48 -3.27
CA LEU A 603 -0.38 15.36 -4.48
C LEU A 603 -1.23 16.60 -4.71
N ASP A 604 -1.29 17.03 -5.97
CA ASP A 604 -2.29 17.95 -6.45
C ASP A 604 -2.94 17.41 -7.74
N LYS A 605 -4.21 17.00 -7.63
CA LYS A 605 -4.98 16.42 -8.73
C LYS A 605 -5.71 17.53 -9.48
N VAL A 606 -5.45 17.63 -10.79
CA VAL A 606 -6.08 18.64 -11.66
C VAL A 606 -7.61 18.58 -11.56
N GLY A 607 -8.24 19.73 -11.28
CA GLY A 607 -9.70 19.85 -11.15
C GLY A 607 -10.28 19.40 -9.80
N GLN A 608 -9.48 18.78 -8.92
CA GLN A 608 -9.97 18.31 -7.62
C GLN A 608 -10.12 19.46 -6.63
N ARG A 609 -9.24 20.47 -6.68
CA ARG A 609 -9.28 21.65 -5.79
C ARG A 609 -10.58 22.44 -6.00
N GLU A 610 -10.98 22.67 -7.24
CA GLU A 610 -12.21 23.37 -7.60
C GLU A 610 -13.45 22.60 -7.14
N ARG A 611 -13.44 21.28 -7.29
CA ARG A 611 -14.53 20.39 -6.83
C ARG A 611 -14.63 20.34 -5.31
N PHE A 612 -13.50 20.41 -4.61
CA PHE A 612 -13.44 20.40 -3.14
C PHE A 612 -13.76 21.77 -2.51
N LYS A 613 -13.61 22.86 -3.26
CA LYS A 613 -13.85 24.25 -2.77
C LYS A 613 -15.16 24.44 -1.99
N PRO A 614 -16.32 23.88 -2.39
CA PRO A 614 -17.57 23.99 -1.61
C PRO A 614 -17.48 23.39 -0.20
N PHE A 615 -16.59 22.41 0.01
CA PHE A 615 -16.40 21.69 1.26
C PHE A 615 -15.20 22.21 2.08
N SER A 616 -14.40 23.12 1.51
CA SER A 616 -13.19 23.68 2.15
C SER A 616 -13.47 24.43 3.46
N GLN A 617 -14.69 24.95 3.63
CA GLN A 617 -15.13 25.67 4.84
C GLN A 617 -15.93 24.79 5.80
N ASN A 618 -16.14 23.51 5.46
CA ASN A 618 -16.87 22.61 6.35
C ASN A 618 -16.12 22.42 7.66
N SER A 619 -16.88 22.31 8.74
CA SER A 619 -16.37 21.83 10.03
C SER A 619 -15.88 20.38 9.87
N ASN A 620 -14.93 19.97 10.72
CA ASN A 620 -14.51 18.58 10.83
C ASN A 620 -13.94 17.98 9.52
N ARG A 621 -12.91 18.62 8.95
CA ARG A 621 -12.10 18.03 7.88
C ARG A 621 -10.99 17.21 8.50
N MET A 622 -10.82 15.96 8.07
CA MET A 622 -9.82 15.05 8.63
C MET A 622 -8.89 14.51 7.55
N LEU A 623 -7.62 14.32 7.91
CA LEU A 623 -6.64 13.60 7.12
C LEU A 623 -6.75 12.11 7.46
N LEU A 624 -7.21 11.29 6.50
CA LEU A 624 -7.53 9.87 6.73
C LEU A 624 -6.85 8.94 5.73
N TRP A 625 -6.55 7.73 6.20
CA TRP A 625 -5.91 6.67 5.42
C TRP A 625 -6.90 5.98 4.48
N HIS A 626 -6.46 5.71 3.26
CA HIS A 626 -7.11 4.81 2.31
C HIS A 626 -6.06 3.86 1.69
N GLY A 627 -6.23 2.56 1.88
CA GLY A 627 -5.32 1.55 1.33
C GLY A 627 -5.87 0.86 0.09
N SER A 628 -5.00 0.55 -0.86
CA SER A 628 -5.33 -0.21 -2.06
C SER A 628 -4.09 -0.93 -2.61
N ARG A 629 -4.30 -1.93 -3.47
CA ARG A 629 -3.21 -2.68 -4.12
C ARG A 629 -2.50 -1.82 -5.17
N PHE A 630 -1.21 -2.05 -5.41
CA PHE A 630 -0.42 -1.30 -6.41
C PHE A 630 -1.07 -1.31 -7.80
N SER A 631 -1.64 -2.46 -8.18
CA SER A 631 -2.31 -2.67 -9.46
C SER A 631 -3.48 -1.70 -9.72
N ASN A 632 -4.07 -1.14 -8.66
CA ASN A 632 -5.22 -0.23 -8.77
C ASN A 632 -4.81 1.24 -8.85
N TYR A 633 -3.57 1.60 -8.49
CA TYR A 633 -3.16 3.01 -8.36
C TYR A 633 -3.17 3.79 -9.66
N LEU A 634 -2.79 3.19 -10.80
CA LEU A 634 -2.93 3.86 -12.10
C LEU A 634 -4.39 4.24 -12.39
N GLY A 635 -5.33 3.35 -12.06
CA GLY A 635 -6.76 3.59 -12.20
C GLY A 635 -7.26 4.65 -11.19
N ILE A 636 -6.88 4.53 -9.92
CA ILE A 636 -7.33 5.44 -8.84
C ILE A 636 -6.83 6.86 -9.09
N LEU A 637 -5.55 7.06 -9.43
CA LEU A 637 -4.98 8.40 -9.59
C LEU A 637 -5.46 9.10 -10.87
N SER A 638 -5.63 8.36 -11.97
CA SER A 638 -6.19 8.93 -13.20
C SER A 638 -7.64 9.37 -13.01
N GLN A 639 -8.45 8.57 -12.31
CA GLN A 639 -9.91 8.73 -12.24
C GLN A 639 -10.44 9.33 -10.93
N GLY A 640 -9.61 9.44 -9.89
CA GLY A 640 -10.02 9.72 -8.51
C GLY A 640 -10.61 8.50 -7.78
N LEU A 641 -10.75 8.61 -6.45
CA LEU A 641 -11.54 7.67 -5.66
C LEU A 641 -13.02 7.79 -6.05
N ARG A 642 -13.71 6.66 -6.21
CA ARG A 642 -15.10 6.62 -6.67
C ARG A 642 -16.00 5.94 -5.67
N VAL A 643 -17.20 6.48 -5.54
CA VAL A 643 -18.33 5.73 -5.00
C VAL A 643 -18.74 4.69 -6.04
N ALA A 644 -19.10 3.49 -5.58
CA ALA A 644 -19.64 2.46 -6.44
C ALA A 644 -20.81 3.04 -7.27
N PRO A 645 -20.94 2.70 -8.56
CA PRO A 645 -22.01 3.23 -9.40
C PRO A 645 -23.41 3.02 -8.79
N VAL A 646 -24.37 3.86 -9.16
CA VAL A 646 -25.78 3.72 -8.69
C VAL A 646 -26.30 2.33 -9.06
N GLU A 647 -25.84 1.82 -10.19
CA GLU A 647 -26.13 0.51 -10.75
C GLU A 647 -25.46 -0.64 -9.99
N ALA A 648 -24.43 -0.42 -9.15
CA ALA A 648 -23.81 -1.51 -8.40
C ALA A 648 -24.75 -2.09 -7.34
N PRO A 649 -24.72 -3.38 -7.01
CA PRO A 649 -25.46 -3.88 -5.86
C PRO A 649 -24.86 -3.31 -4.56
N CYS A 650 -25.67 -3.34 -3.53
CA CYS A 650 -25.48 -2.60 -2.28
C CYS A 650 -25.04 -3.49 -1.11
N THR A 651 -25.05 -4.79 -1.32
CA THR A 651 -24.72 -5.82 -0.35
C THR A 651 -23.21 -5.93 -0.20
N GLY A 652 -22.71 -5.83 1.03
CA GLY A 652 -21.31 -6.04 1.38
C GLY A 652 -20.55 -4.82 1.87
N TYR A 653 -21.11 -3.62 1.69
CA TYR A 653 -20.64 -2.43 2.38
C TYR A 653 -21.33 -2.33 3.73
N MET A 654 -20.55 -2.23 4.82
CA MET A 654 -21.10 -2.15 6.18
C MET A 654 -22.02 -0.94 6.37
N PHE A 655 -21.79 0.13 5.61
CA PHE A 655 -22.52 1.41 5.65
C PHE A 655 -22.95 1.91 4.27
N GLY A 656 -23.08 0.98 3.32
CA GLY A 656 -23.48 1.22 1.93
C GLY A 656 -22.46 1.93 1.05
N LYS A 657 -22.92 2.43 -0.11
CA LYS A 657 -22.03 2.86 -1.20
C LYS A 657 -21.40 4.21 -0.90
N GLY A 658 -20.19 4.19 -0.37
CA GLY A 658 -19.39 5.38 -0.18
C GLY A 658 -17.91 5.08 -0.37
N VAL A 659 -17.10 6.13 -0.30
CA VAL A 659 -15.65 5.95 -0.20
C VAL A 659 -15.29 5.76 1.27
N TYR A 660 -14.61 4.65 1.56
CA TYR A 660 -14.23 4.24 2.90
C TYR A 660 -12.83 4.72 3.25
N PHE A 661 -12.72 5.33 4.42
CA PHE A 661 -11.49 5.80 5.03
C PHE A 661 -11.35 5.27 6.46
N ALA A 662 -10.12 5.22 6.96
CA ALA A 662 -9.83 4.88 8.35
C ALA A 662 -8.88 5.91 8.97
N ASP A 663 -9.03 6.13 10.26
CA ASP A 663 -8.07 6.91 11.07
C ASP A 663 -6.88 6.07 11.54
N MET A 664 -6.90 4.76 11.28
CA MET A 664 -5.90 3.78 11.69
C MET A 664 -5.10 3.26 10.48
N PHE A 665 -3.78 3.38 10.52
CA PHE A 665 -2.87 2.82 9.52
C PHE A 665 -3.04 1.30 9.38
N ASP A 666 -3.07 0.55 10.48
CA ASP A 666 -3.19 -0.92 10.50
C ASP A 666 -4.42 -1.44 9.74
N LYS A 667 -5.51 -0.67 9.78
CA LYS A 667 -6.73 -1.03 9.07
C LYS A 667 -6.54 -0.85 7.56
N SER A 668 -6.01 0.29 7.14
CA SER A 668 -5.85 0.63 5.73
C SER A 668 -4.74 -0.18 5.05
N VAL A 669 -3.63 -0.48 5.74
CA VAL A 669 -2.54 -1.28 5.17
C VAL A 669 -2.99 -2.70 4.80
N GLY A 670 -3.97 -3.27 5.53
CA GLY A 670 -4.58 -4.56 5.21
C GLY A 670 -5.25 -4.63 3.82
N TYR A 671 -5.65 -3.48 3.26
CA TYR A 671 -6.19 -3.39 1.90
C TYR A 671 -5.10 -3.20 0.83
N SER A 672 -3.84 -3.00 1.25
CA SER A 672 -2.71 -2.67 0.38
C SER A 672 -1.76 -3.85 0.13
N ILE A 673 -2.09 -5.03 0.67
CA ILE A 673 -1.27 -6.24 0.56
C ILE A 673 -1.20 -6.69 -0.91
N ASN A 674 0.02 -6.86 -1.41
CA ASN A 674 0.33 -7.25 -2.78
C ASN A 674 0.73 -8.73 -2.87
N ASP A 675 0.16 -9.44 -3.84
CA ASP A 675 0.35 -10.88 -3.99
C ASP A 675 1.65 -11.26 -4.76
N SER A 676 2.28 -10.30 -5.44
CA SER A 676 3.48 -10.56 -6.25
C SER A 676 4.77 -10.57 -5.43
N ASN A 677 5.63 -11.55 -5.69
CA ASN A 677 6.94 -11.66 -5.03
C ASN A 677 7.85 -10.45 -5.27
N ALA A 678 7.61 -9.62 -6.29
CA ALA A 678 8.42 -8.44 -6.58
C ALA A 678 8.00 -7.22 -5.73
N THR A 679 6.75 -7.13 -5.32
CA THR A 679 6.23 -5.97 -4.57
C THR A 679 5.71 -6.31 -3.17
N ARG A 680 5.78 -7.60 -2.76
CA ARG A 680 5.25 -8.11 -1.48
C ARG A 680 5.71 -7.37 -0.23
N GLY A 681 6.97 -6.92 -0.18
CA GLY A 681 7.52 -6.16 0.95
C GLY A 681 7.15 -4.68 0.98
N TYR A 682 6.36 -4.19 0.02
CA TYR A 682 5.97 -2.79 -0.08
C TYR A 682 4.45 -2.65 -0.09
N SER A 683 3.97 -1.59 0.56
CA SER A 683 2.55 -1.20 0.56
C SER A 683 2.44 0.29 0.26
N CYS A 684 1.37 0.68 -0.42
CA CYS A 684 1.10 2.07 -0.74
C CYS A 684 -0.27 2.46 -0.22
N LEU A 685 -0.32 3.61 0.46
CA LEU A 685 -1.53 4.18 1.01
C LEU A 685 -1.71 5.61 0.51
N LEU A 686 -2.96 6.05 0.45
CA LEU A 686 -3.33 7.44 0.25
C LEU A 686 -3.67 8.04 1.62
N LEU A 687 -3.23 9.28 1.83
CA LEU A 687 -3.79 10.17 2.84
C LEU A 687 -4.62 11.23 2.12
N CYS A 688 -5.89 11.30 2.49
CA CYS A 688 -6.85 12.20 1.86
C CYS A 688 -7.38 13.19 2.89
N GLU A 689 -7.49 14.46 2.50
CA GLU A 689 -8.31 15.42 3.21
C GLU A 689 -9.78 15.13 2.89
N VAL A 690 -10.54 14.75 3.91
CA VAL A 690 -11.94 14.35 3.78
C VAL A 690 -12.79 15.30 4.59
N ALA A 691 -13.70 16.00 3.92
CA ALA A 691 -14.63 16.92 4.54
C ALA A 691 -15.84 16.18 5.10
N LEU A 692 -15.74 15.74 6.36
CA LEU A 692 -16.76 14.87 6.98
C LEU A 692 -18.00 15.66 7.41
N GLY A 693 -17.85 16.94 7.78
CA GLY A 693 -18.94 17.71 8.38
C GLY A 693 -19.48 17.05 9.64
N ASP A 694 -20.77 17.23 9.88
CA ASP A 694 -21.49 16.49 10.91
C ASP A 694 -21.64 15.02 10.50
N MET A 695 -21.14 14.13 11.37
CA MET A 695 -21.08 12.69 11.12
C MET A 695 -22.22 11.95 11.81
N PHE A 696 -22.86 11.04 11.09
CA PHE A 696 -23.78 10.07 11.68
C PHE A 696 -23.01 8.91 12.32
N GLU A 697 -23.06 8.78 13.65
CA GLU A 697 -22.38 7.70 14.37
C GLU A 697 -23.20 6.39 14.35
N ALA A 698 -22.62 5.32 13.78
CA ALA A 698 -23.23 4.00 13.74
C ALA A 698 -22.39 2.97 14.53
N THR A 699 -23.03 2.23 15.44
CA THR A 699 -22.37 1.16 16.24
C THR A 699 -22.48 -0.23 15.60
N GLU A 700 -23.48 -0.40 14.73
CA GLU A 700 -23.79 -1.63 14.03
C GLU A 700 -23.80 -1.37 12.53
N ALA A 701 -23.41 -2.38 11.74
CA ALA A 701 -23.48 -2.31 10.29
C ALA A 701 -24.94 -2.03 9.85
N LYS A 702 -25.14 -0.91 9.18
CA LYS A 702 -26.43 -0.47 8.67
C LYS A 702 -26.21 0.04 7.26
N TYR A 703 -26.79 -0.67 6.29
CA TYR A 703 -26.74 -0.24 4.91
C TYR A 703 -27.37 1.15 4.72
N MET A 704 -26.67 2.06 4.03
CA MET A 704 -27.07 3.45 3.81
C MET A 704 -26.60 3.94 2.42
N GLU A 705 -27.47 4.62 1.66
CA GLU A 705 -27.11 5.20 0.35
C GLU A 705 -26.58 6.62 0.46
N SER A 706 -26.99 7.30 1.52
CA SER A 706 -26.52 8.60 1.94
C SER A 706 -26.46 8.63 3.45
N ALA A 707 -25.74 9.60 4.00
CA ALA A 707 -25.89 9.93 5.41
C ALA A 707 -27.35 10.37 5.68
N PRO A 708 -27.90 10.11 6.88
CA PRO A 708 -29.22 10.61 7.26
C PRO A 708 -29.32 12.13 7.18
N ASP A 709 -30.55 12.66 7.04
CA ASP A 709 -30.79 14.09 6.95
C ASP A 709 -30.12 14.86 8.10
N GLY A 710 -29.38 15.91 7.74
CA GLY A 710 -28.60 16.73 8.67
C GLY A 710 -27.14 16.27 8.86
N PHE A 711 -26.75 15.11 8.32
CA PHE A 711 -25.37 14.63 8.35
C PHE A 711 -24.77 14.59 6.94
N LEU A 712 -23.47 14.87 6.83
CA LEU A 712 -22.75 14.87 5.57
C LEU A 712 -22.02 13.54 5.30
N SER A 713 -21.68 12.81 6.36
CA SER A 713 -20.93 11.56 6.32
C SER A 713 -21.37 10.59 7.43
N THR A 714 -20.91 9.35 7.34
CA THR A 714 -21.15 8.31 8.36
C THR A 714 -19.83 7.95 9.05
N LYS A 715 -19.88 7.80 10.38
CA LYS A 715 -18.80 7.24 11.19
C LYS A 715 -19.20 5.89 11.77
N GLY A 716 -18.61 4.82 11.26
CA GLY A 716 -18.65 3.51 11.89
C GLY A 716 -17.79 3.52 13.15
N LEU A 717 -18.40 3.32 14.33
CA LEU A 717 -17.69 3.35 15.61
C LEU A 717 -16.96 2.03 15.87
N GLY A 718 -15.63 2.09 15.90
CA GLY A 718 -14.77 0.99 16.32
C GLY A 718 -14.57 0.91 17.83
N ARG A 719 -14.19 -0.29 18.28
CA ARG A 719 -13.70 -0.54 19.64
C ARG A 719 -12.41 0.23 19.94
N TYR A 720 -11.51 0.36 18.97
CA TYR A 720 -10.25 1.07 19.08
C TYR A 720 -10.20 2.25 18.11
N GLY A 721 -9.54 3.32 18.51
CA GLY A 721 -9.27 4.48 17.67
C GLY A 721 -8.25 5.42 18.30
N PRO A 722 -7.84 6.48 17.59
CA PRO A 722 -6.88 7.43 18.12
C PRO A 722 -7.49 8.29 19.22
N ASP A 723 -6.66 8.71 20.17
CA ASP A 723 -7.04 9.73 21.14
C ASP A 723 -7.09 11.11 20.50
N PHE A 724 -8.31 11.55 20.14
CA PHE A 724 -8.56 12.85 19.51
C PHE A 724 -8.17 14.05 20.38
N ARG A 725 -7.92 13.88 21.69
CA ARG A 725 -7.36 14.96 22.54
C ARG A 725 -5.95 15.34 22.10
N LYS A 726 -5.22 14.41 21.47
CA LYS A 726 -3.87 14.59 20.93
C LYS A 726 -3.86 14.70 19.40
N ALA A 727 -5.01 15.04 18.79
CA ALA A 727 -5.05 15.35 17.36
C ALA A 727 -4.37 16.69 17.08
N LEU A 728 -3.66 16.78 15.96
CA LEU A 728 -3.12 18.03 15.45
C LEU A 728 -4.08 18.68 14.47
N HIS A 729 -4.00 20.00 14.36
CA HIS A 729 -4.75 20.82 13.43
C HIS A 729 -3.77 21.62 12.59
N ASP A 730 -3.85 21.52 11.27
CA ASP A 730 -3.08 22.40 10.38
C ASP A 730 -3.64 23.84 10.46
N ASN A 731 -2.92 24.82 9.90
CA ASN A 731 -3.32 26.23 9.83
C ASN A 731 -4.72 26.41 9.20
N ASP A 732 -5.08 25.53 8.26
CA ASP A 732 -6.40 25.50 7.62
C ASP A 732 -7.49 24.82 8.44
N GLY A 733 -7.18 24.28 9.62
CA GLY A 733 -8.12 23.55 10.48
C GLY A 733 -8.31 22.08 10.08
N LEU A 734 -7.41 21.53 9.26
CA LEU A 734 -7.38 20.10 8.92
C LEU A 734 -6.94 19.27 10.13
N ILE A 735 -7.78 18.34 10.56
CA ILE A 735 -7.53 17.48 11.73
C ILE A 735 -6.68 16.26 11.31
N ILE A 736 -5.58 16.05 12.01
CA ILE A 736 -4.66 14.91 11.84
C ILE A 736 -4.76 14.05 13.11
N PRO A 737 -5.45 12.90 13.06
CA PRO A 737 -5.76 12.10 14.25
C PRO A 737 -4.59 11.20 14.66
N GLN A 738 -3.43 11.81 14.94
CA GLN A 738 -2.18 11.13 15.32
C GLN A 738 -2.07 10.80 16.82
N GLY A 739 -3.18 10.74 17.54
CA GLY A 739 -3.18 10.36 18.95
C GLY A 739 -2.91 8.86 19.13
N PRO A 740 -2.37 8.44 20.31
CA PRO A 740 -2.15 7.04 20.60
C PRO A 740 -3.47 6.26 20.59
N VAL A 741 -3.39 4.96 20.28
CA VAL A 741 -4.56 4.09 20.23
C VAL A 741 -5.16 3.91 21.62
N ILE A 742 -6.44 4.23 21.75
CA ILE A 742 -7.23 4.02 22.96
C ILE A 742 -8.38 3.04 22.70
N GLU A 743 -8.72 2.26 23.73
CA GLU A 743 -9.95 1.48 23.74
C GLU A 743 -11.14 2.39 24.12
N ARG A 744 -12.19 2.34 23.31
CA ARG A 744 -13.41 3.11 23.54
C ARG A 744 -14.13 2.57 24.77
N ALA A 745 -14.48 3.47 25.69
CA ALA A 745 -15.27 3.11 26.87
C ALA A 745 -16.60 2.44 26.47
N ALA A 746 -16.95 1.37 27.19
CA ALA A 746 -18.19 0.63 26.93
C ALA A 746 -19.40 1.56 27.10
N LYS A 747 -20.11 1.87 26.01
CA LYS A 747 -21.40 2.56 26.09
C LYS A 747 -22.45 1.59 26.65
N LEU A 748 -23.31 2.10 27.52
CA LEU A 748 -24.46 1.36 28.03
C LEU A 748 -25.71 1.76 27.24
N ASP A 749 -26.54 0.79 26.85
CA ASP A 749 -27.85 1.07 26.26
C ASP A 749 -28.82 1.66 27.30
N SER A 750 -30.01 2.06 26.86
CA SER A 750 -31.08 2.57 27.73
C SER A 750 -31.50 1.60 28.84
N LYS A 751 -31.10 0.32 28.77
CA LYS A 751 -31.35 -0.75 29.73
C LYS A 751 -30.09 -1.13 30.54
N LYS A 752 -29.04 -0.31 30.52
CA LYS A 752 -27.74 -0.55 31.20
C LYS A 752 -26.99 -1.80 30.73
N ARG A 753 -27.23 -2.28 29.51
CA ARG A 753 -26.46 -3.38 28.90
C ARG A 753 -25.31 -2.79 28.09
N LYS A 754 -24.15 -3.46 28.07
CA LYS A 754 -23.03 -3.05 27.22
C LYS A 754 -23.44 -3.12 25.76
N ILE A 755 -23.22 -2.04 25.03
CA ILE A 755 -23.34 -2.02 23.57
C ILE A 755 -22.13 -2.75 23.01
N GLU A 756 -22.36 -3.81 22.22
CA GLU A 756 -21.30 -4.48 21.50
C GLU A 756 -20.97 -3.70 20.23
N PHE A 757 -19.69 -3.41 20.04
CA PHE A 757 -19.20 -2.78 18.81
C PHE A 757 -19.00 -3.85 17.73
N SER A 758 -19.65 -3.65 16.58
CA SER A 758 -19.49 -4.52 15.41
C SER A 758 -18.11 -4.37 14.73
N LEU A 759 -17.43 -3.25 14.97
CA LEU A 759 -16.14 -2.91 14.36
C LEU A 759 -15.01 -2.88 15.37
N ASN A 760 -13.84 -3.37 14.95
CA ASN A 760 -12.61 -3.21 15.74
C ASN A 760 -12.03 -1.80 15.67
N HIS A 761 -12.09 -1.14 14.52
CA HIS A 761 -11.56 0.22 14.31
C HIS A 761 -12.60 1.10 13.61
N ASN A 762 -12.48 2.42 13.77
CA ASN A 762 -13.40 3.36 13.16
C ASN A 762 -13.38 3.25 11.62
N GLU A 763 -14.50 3.64 11.00
CA GLU A 763 -14.61 3.87 9.55
C GLU A 763 -15.27 5.21 9.30
N TYR A 764 -14.80 5.91 8.28
CA TYR A 764 -15.38 7.17 7.84
C TYR A 764 -15.82 6.98 6.39
N ILE A 765 -17.10 7.25 6.14
CA ILE A 765 -17.72 6.98 4.86
C ILE A 765 -18.31 8.29 4.35
N VAL A 766 -17.86 8.69 3.16
CA VAL A 766 -18.43 9.82 2.43
C VAL A 766 -19.14 9.32 1.18
N TYR A 767 -20.28 9.92 0.89
CA TYR A 767 -21.17 9.52 -0.20
C TYR A 767 -21.05 10.44 -1.42
N ASN A 768 -20.29 11.54 -1.30
CA ASN A 768 -19.94 12.42 -2.41
C ASN A 768 -18.41 12.49 -2.57
N VAL A 769 -17.93 12.16 -3.77
CA VAL A 769 -16.50 12.21 -4.13
C VAL A 769 -15.90 13.62 -4.08
N ASP A 770 -16.72 14.66 -4.18
CA ASP A 770 -16.27 16.06 -4.07
C ASP A 770 -15.88 16.43 -2.63
N GLN A 771 -16.25 15.62 -1.63
CA GLN A 771 -15.80 15.76 -0.24
C GLN A 771 -14.34 15.27 -0.02
N ILE A 772 -13.66 14.82 -1.08
CA ILE A 772 -12.36 14.15 -0.98
C ILE A 772 -11.32 14.91 -1.80
N ARG A 773 -10.22 15.28 -1.14
CA ARG A 773 -9.01 15.79 -1.77
C ARG A 773 -7.84 14.84 -1.48
N LEU A 774 -7.18 14.35 -2.53
CA LEU A 774 -5.97 13.54 -2.39
C LEU A 774 -4.84 14.48 -1.95
N LYS A 775 -4.17 14.17 -0.83
CA LYS A 775 -3.12 15.03 -0.25
C LYS A 775 -1.75 14.35 -0.32
N TYR A 776 -1.66 13.06 0.04
CA TYR A 776 -0.39 12.34 -0.03
C TYR A 776 -0.52 10.92 -0.58
N ILE A 777 0.55 10.47 -1.25
CA ILE A 777 0.88 9.06 -1.40
C ILE A 777 1.97 8.71 -0.40
N VAL A 778 1.74 7.63 0.35
CA VAL A 778 2.62 7.15 1.39
C VAL A 778 3.08 5.74 1.02
N LEU A 779 4.36 5.60 0.69
CA LEU A 779 4.99 4.32 0.41
C LEU A 779 5.68 3.82 1.68
N VAL A 780 5.29 2.61 2.10
CA VAL A 780 5.83 1.96 3.29
C VAL A 780 6.44 0.61 2.93
N LYS A 781 7.43 0.19 3.71
CA LYS A 781 8.11 -1.09 3.55
C LYS A 781 7.97 -1.94 4.81
N ASP A 782 7.66 -3.21 4.63
CA ASP A 782 7.63 -4.19 5.71
C ASP A 782 9.05 -4.63 6.07
N HIS A 783 9.42 -4.48 7.35
CA HIS A 783 10.71 -4.87 7.93
C HIS A 783 11.04 -6.34 7.74
N ASN A 784 10.02 -7.19 7.61
CA ASN A 784 10.20 -8.63 7.41
C ASN A 784 10.69 -8.98 6.00
N TYR A 785 10.81 -8.00 5.08
CA TYR A 785 11.27 -8.22 3.71
C TYR A 785 12.58 -7.51 3.38
N CYS A 786 13.50 -8.25 2.75
CA CYS A 786 14.80 -7.74 2.33
C CYS A 786 14.67 -6.73 1.16
N SER A 787 15.31 -5.56 1.24
CA SER A 787 15.26 -4.54 0.16
C SER A 787 15.75 -5.04 -1.21
N LEU A 788 16.65 -6.03 -1.22
CA LEU A 788 17.29 -6.52 -2.45
C LEU A 788 16.56 -7.71 -3.09
N CYS A 789 16.29 -8.75 -2.30
CA CYS A 789 15.68 -9.98 -2.83
C CYS A 789 14.16 -10.04 -2.62
N ASN A 790 13.58 -9.10 -1.87
CA ASN A 790 12.17 -9.03 -1.49
C ASN A 790 11.61 -10.34 -0.91
N LYS A 791 12.48 -11.14 -0.29
CA LYS A 791 12.09 -12.36 0.43
C LYS A 791 11.94 -12.05 1.91
N GLU A 792 10.96 -12.72 2.50
CA GLU A 792 10.78 -12.73 3.94
C GLU A 792 11.98 -13.40 4.61
N GLY A 793 12.46 -12.84 5.72
CA GLY A 793 13.62 -13.37 6.43
C GLY A 793 13.58 -13.07 7.92
N SER A 794 14.05 -14.02 8.73
CA SER A 794 14.08 -13.91 10.20
C SER A 794 15.13 -12.94 10.73
N GLU A 795 16.14 -12.58 9.93
CA GLU A 795 17.18 -11.61 10.29
C GLU A 795 17.42 -10.61 9.14
N ILE A 796 16.58 -9.58 9.08
CA ILE A 796 16.76 -8.43 8.22
C ILE A 796 17.29 -7.28 9.07
N LYS A 797 18.45 -6.76 8.68
CA LYS A 797 19.20 -5.75 9.44
C LYS A 797 19.54 -4.58 8.54
N HIS A 798 19.69 -3.41 9.15
CA HIS A 798 20.17 -2.23 8.46
C HIS A 798 21.59 -2.46 7.91
N LEU A 799 21.96 -1.85 6.78
CA LEU A 799 23.30 -2.03 6.21
C LEU A 799 24.42 -1.67 7.21
N SER A 800 24.22 -0.62 8.03
CA SER A 800 25.15 -0.23 9.09
C SER A 800 25.27 -1.23 10.24
N GLU A 801 24.31 -2.14 10.40
CA GLU A 801 24.28 -3.14 11.49
C GLU A 801 24.79 -4.52 11.07
N LEU A 802 25.04 -4.72 9.77
CA LEU A 802 25.53 -5.98 9.25
C LEU A 802 26.93 -6.28 9.80
N LYS A 803 27.10 -7.52 10.27
CA LYS A 803 28.40 -8.03 10.74
C LYS A 803 28.74 -9.28 9.95
N PHE A 804 29.98 -9.33 9.49
CA PHE A 804 30.52 -10.41 8.67
C PHE A 804 31.63 -11.13 9.43
N GLY A 805 31.66 -12.45 9.26
CA GLY A 805 32.81 -13.27 9.65
C GLY A 805 33.98 -13.05 8.68
N ASN A 806 35.19 -13.43 9.10
CA ASN A 806 36.42 -13.14 8.35
C ASN A 806 36.68 -14.05 7.14
N ASP A 807 35.87 -15.09 6.92
CA ASP A 807 36.24 -16.23 6.07
C ASP A 807 35.20 -16.61 5.01
N HIS A 808 34.21 -15.77 4.68
CA HIS A 808 33.25 -16.09 3.62
C HIS A 808 32.86 -14.90 2.74
N LEU A 809 33.26 -14.95 1.46
CA LEU A 809 32.81 -14.05 0.40
C LEU A 809 31.98 -14.85 -0.60
N ALA A 810 30.70 -14.51 -0.74
CA ALA A 810 29.79 -15.16 -1.68
C ALA A 810 30.29 -14.98 -3.13
N GLY A 811 30.36 -16.09 -3.88
CA GLY A 811 30.77 -16.09 -5.29
C GLY A 811 32.29 -16.09 -5.54
N PHE A 812 33.12 -15.94 -4.50
CA PHE A 812 34.56 -16.08 -4.64
C PHE A 812 34.95 -17.57 -4.70
N ASN A 813 35.94 -17.92 -5.51
CA ASN A 813 36.60 -19.21 -5.42
C ASN A 813 37.66 -19.22 -4.30
N SER A 814 38.17 -20.40 -3.95
CA SER A 814 39.12 -20.56 -2.84
C SER A 814 40.41 -19.75 -3.02
N PHE A 815 40.88 -19.58 -4.25
CA PHE A 815 42.10 -18.82 -4.55
C PHE A 815 41.84 -17.31 -4.40
N GLU A 816 40.82 -16.78 -5.06
CA GLU A 816 40.47 -15.35 -4.97
C GLU A 816 40.14 -14.92 -3.55
N GLN A 817 39.50 -15.80 -2.79
CA GLN A 817 39.21 -15.56 -1.39
C GLN A 817 40.50 -15.49 -0.55
N CYS A 818 41.47 -16.36 -0.81
CA CYS A 818 42.77 -16.32 -0.16
C CYS A 818 43.51 -15.01 -0.49
N VAL A 819 43.48 -14.58 -1.75
CA VAL A 819 44.06 -13.30 -2.21
C VAL A 819 43.40 -12.13 -1.48
N ALA A 820 42.07 -12.06 -1.48
CA ALA A 820 41.32 -11.00 -0.81
C ALA A 820 41.64 -10.93 0.69
N ASN A 821 41.58 -12.07 1.38
CA ASN A 821 41.86 -12.14 2.82
C ASN A 821 43.30 -11.73 3.14
N SER A 822 44.26 -12.16 2.33
CA SER A 822 45.68 -11.82 2.52
C SER A 822 45.93 -10.33 2.29
N PHE A 823 45.35 -9.77 1.24
CA PHE A 823 45.47 -8.35 0.92
C PHE A 823 44.88 -7.46 2.02
N LEU A 824 43.66 -7.77 2.49
CA LEU A 824 43.01 -7.00 3.56
C LEU A 824 43.80 -7.09 4.88
N ARG A 825 44.28 -8.28 5.24
CA ARG A 825 45.12 -8.48 6.44
C ARG A 825 46.44 -7.71 6.36
N TYR A 826 47.12 -7.73 5.21
CA TYR A 826 48.38 -7.01 5.01
C TYR A 826 48.20 -5.49 5.17
N ASN A 827 47.07 -4.95 4.72
CA ASN A 827 46.75 -3.52 4.85
C ASN A 827 46.09 -3.15 6.19
N GLY A 828 45.90 -4.09 7.11
CA GLY A 828 45.25 -3.83 8.41
C GLY A 828 43.76 -3.51 8.32
N ILE A 829 43.09 -3.89 7.22
CA ILE A 829 41.68 -3.57 6.96
C ILE A 829 40.81 -4.78 7.33
N SER A 830 39.79 -4.57 8.16
CA SER A 830 38.78 -5.58 8.43
C SER A 830 37.66 -5.55 7.39
N MET A 831 37.03 -6.69 7.09
CA MET A 831 35.90 -6.75 6.14
C MET A 831 34.71 -5.88 6.58
N ASN A 832 34.44 -5.84 7.88
CA ASN A 832 33.36 -5.02 8.44
C ASN A 832 33.64 -3.53 8.22
N ASN A 833 34.85 -3.07 8.54
CA ASN A 833 35.21 -1.65 8.35
C ASN A 833 35.17 -1.28 6.87
N LEU A 834 35.75 -2.12 6.00
CA LEU A 834 35.70 -1.90 4.55
C LEU A 834 34.26 -1.78 4.04
N PHE A 835 33.38 -2.67 4.49
CA PHE A 835 31.98 -2.63 4.09
C PHE A 835 31.29 -1.33 4.52
N HIS A 836 31.36 -0.99 5.81
CA HIS A 836 30.67 0.19 6.32
C HIS A 836 31.20 1.50 5.75
N GLU A 837 32.50 1.58 5.46
CA GLU A 837 33.13 2.74 4.83
C GLU A 837 32.86 2.83 3.33
N ARG A 838 32.81 1.69 2.61
CA ARG A 838 32.89 1.67 1.15
C ARG A 838 31.67 1.13 0.39
N VAL A 839 30.64 0.66 1.10
CA VAL A 839 29.41 0.17 0.44
C VAL A 839 28.68 1.29 -0.30
N LYS A 840 28.76 2.52 0.21
CA LYS A 840 28.07 3.68 -0.38
C LYS A 840 28.65 4.05 -1.74
N ASP A 841 29.95 4.31 -1.81
CA ASP A 841 30.63 4.76 -3.04
C ASP A 841 30.85 3.62 -4.04
N LEU A 842 31.18 2.40 -3.59
CA LEU A 842 31.51 1.31 -4.52
C LEU A 842 30.29 0.56 -5.05
N VAL A 843 29.16 0.56 -4.32
CA VAL A 843 28.00 -0.27 -4.68
C VAL A 843 26.71 0.53 -4.83
N ILE A 844 26.39 1.42 -3.90
CA ILE A 844 25.13 2.17 -3.93
C ILE A 844 25.16 3.26 -5.02
N GLU A 845 26.16 4.16 -4.98
CA GLU A 845 26.26 5.29 -5.92
C GLU A 845 26.55 4.85 -7.36
N THR A 846 27.24 3.71 -7.53
CA THR A 846 27.54 3.11 -8.85
C THR A 846 26.42 2.21 -9.37
N ASN A 847 25.36 1.97 -8.58
CA ASN A 847 24.32 0.98 -8.85
C ASN A 847 24.85 -0.44 -9.15
N ALA A 848 26.03 -0.82 -8.61
CA ALA A 848 26.65 -2.10 -8.91
C ALA A 848 25.80 -3.31 -8.47
N TYR A 849 24.91 -3.11 -7.48
CA TYR A 849 23.96 -4.12 -7.02
C TYR A 849 22.98 -4.55 -8.13
N GLU A 850 22.69 -3.71 -9.13
CA GLU A 850 21.77 -4.04 -10.22
C GLU A 850 22.26 -5.18 -11.13
N ARG A 851 23.54 -5.55 -11.02
CA ARG A 851 24.11 -6.73 -11.68
C ARG A 851 23.54 -8.04 -11.15
N SER A 852 23.11 -8.05 -9.89
CA SER A 852 22.64 -9.24 -9.18
C SER A 852 21.19 -9.17 -8.76
N TRP A 853 20.65 -7.97 -8.61
CA TRP A 853 19.27 -7.74 -8.17
C TRP A 853 18.58 -6.76 -9.11
N SER A 854 17.26 -6.76 -9.10
CA SER A 854 16.45 -5.71 -9.70
C SER A 854 15.44 -5.28 -8.64
N PRO A 855 15.91 -4.59 -7.59
CA PRO A 855 15.05 -4.21 -6.48
C PRO A 855 14.02 -3.19 -6.94
N SER A 856 12.83 -3.26 -6.34
CA SER A 856 11.70 -2.41 -6.73
C SER A 856 11.90 -0.95 -6.35
N MET A 857 12.71 -0.70 -5.32
CA MET A 857 13.19 0.62 -4.93
C MET A 857 14.73 0.64 -4.96
N PRO A 858 15.37 1.78 -5.30
CA PRO A 858 16.82 1.93 -5.25
C PRO A 858 17.37 1.60 -3.86
N LEU A 859 18.56 0.98 -3.83
CA LEU A 859 19.23 0.68 -2.57
C LEU A 859 19.73 1.99 -1.96
N SER A 860 19.44 2.21 -0.68
CA SER A 860 19.96 3.33 0.10
C SER A 860 20.83 2.81 1.25
N TYR A 861 21.63 3.67 1.87
CA TYR A 861 22.38 3.28 3.08
C TYR A 861 21.43 2.88 4.22
N ASP A 862 20.21 3.42 4.21
CA ASP A 862 19.20 3.12 5.23
C ASP A 862 18.48 1.79 5.00
N SER A 863 18.75 1.14 3.88
CA SER A 863 18.04 -0.08 3.48
C SER A 863 18.35 -1.25 4.39
N LYS A 864 17.29 -2.02 4.71
CA LYS A 864 17.42 -3.27 5.46
C LYS A 864 17.51 -4.47 4.53
N VAL A 865 18.51 -5.31 4.74
CA VAL A 865 18.77 -6.49 3.89
C VAL A 865 18.95 -7.75 4.74
N CYS A 866 18.65 -8.91 4.16
CA CYS A 866 18.93 -10.19 4.81
C CYS A 866 20.43 -10.51 4.77
N SER A 867 20.88 -11.35 5.71
CA SER A 867 22.29 -11.78 5.82
C SER A 867 22.88 -12.29 4.50
N GLY A 868 22.14 -13.11 3.75
CA GLY A 868 22.60 -13.63 2.46
C GLY A 868 22.83 -12.55 1.40
N CYS A 869 21.96 -11.52 1.33
CA CYS A 869 22.17 -10.39 0.42
C CYS A 869 23.31 -9.50 0.92
N GLY A 870 23.41 -9.28 2.23
CA GLY A 870 24.52 -8.58 2.87
C GLY A 870 25.88 -9.18 2.51
N THR A 871 26.05 -10.50 2.63
CA THR A 871 27.31 -11.19 2.28
C THR A 871 27.66 -11.01 0.80
N LYS A 872 26.65 -11.00 -0.08
CA LYS A 872 26.88 -10.78 -1.51
C LYS A 872 27.22 -9.32 -1.83
N LEU A 873 26.66 -8.35 -1.12
CA LEU A 873 27.11 -6.95 -1.19
C LEU A 873 28.56 -6.81 -0.71
N LEU A 874 28.92 -7.47 0.39
CA LEU A 874 30.31 -7.49 0.88
C LEU A 874 31.27 -8.00 -0.21
N SER A 875 30.93 -9.10 -0.89
CA SER A 875 31.72 -9.60 -2.02
C SER A 875 31.91 -8.56 -3.13
N MET A 876 30.88 -7.77 -3.44
CA MET A 876 30.97 -6.70 -4.44
C MET A 876 31.91 -5.58 -3.97
N VAL A 877 31.77 -5.12 -2.72
CA VAL A 877 32.66 -4.10 -2.14
C VAL A 877 34.12 -4.57 -2.19
N VAL A 878 34.39 -5.80 -1.75
CA VAL A 878 35.75 -6.37 -1.75
C VAL A 878 36.30 -6.49 -3.17
N SER A 879 35.49 -6.97 -4.12
CA SER A 879 35.91 -7.10 -5.53
C SER A 879 36.25 -5.75 -6.15
N GLU A 880 35.39 -4.74 -6.01
CA GLU A 880 35.65 -3.40 -6.56
C GLU A 880 36.84 -2.71 -5.84
N TYR A 881 36.97 -2.89 -4.53
CA TYR A 881 38.11 -2.35 -3.77
C TYR A 881 39.44 -2.94 -4.23
N LEU A 882 39.49 -4.26 -4.46
CA LEU A 882 40.68 -4.94 -5.00
C LEU A 882 41.02 -4.45 -6.41
N ARG A 883 40.02 -4.26 -7.29
CA ARG A 883 40.25 -3.72 -8.64
C ARG A 883 40.82 -2.32 -8.61
N LEU A 884 40.27 -1.42 -7.78
CA LEU A 884 40.77 -0.04 -7.63
C LEU A 884 42.18 0.02 -7.04
N ASN A 885 42.56 -0.99 -6.24
CA ASN A 885 43.89 -1.09 -5.64
C ASN A 885 44.79 -2.13 -6.32
N ALA A 886 44.49 -2.51 -7.57
CA ALA A 886 45.22 -3.59 -8.25
C ALA A 886 46.74 -3.34 -8.31
N GLN A 887 47.17 -2.08 -8.38
CA GLN A 887 48.59 -1.72 -8.39
C GLN A 887 49.34 -2.04 -7.09
N LYS A 888 48.62 -2.29 -5.98
CA LYS A 888 49.19 -2.72 -4.70
C LYS A 888 49.30 -4.24 -4.58
N LEU A 889 48.76 -5.00 -5.53
CA LEU A 889 48.88 -6.46 -5.57
C LEU A 889 50.19 -6.87 -6.24
N PRO A 890 50.79 -8.01 -5.85
CA PRO A 890 51.93 -8.61 -6.54
C PRO A 890 51.69 -8.77 -8.05
N THR A 891 52.73 -8.55 -8.84
CA THR A 891 52.68 -8.57 -10.30
C THR A 891 52.09 -9.89 -10.83
N GLU A 892 52.42 -11.01 -10.18
CA GLU A 892 51.96 -12.35 -10.52
C GLU A 892 50.43 -12.51 -10.46
N LEU A 893 49.77 -11.74 -9.58
CA LEU A 893 48.31 -11.75 -9.47
C LEU A 893 47.66 -10.82 -10.50
N THR A 894 48.30 -9.69 -10.81
CA THR A 894 47.80 -8.71 -11.79
C THR A 894 48.06 -9.12 -13.25
N SER A 895 49.03 -10.00 -13.51
CA SER A 895 49.38 -10.48 -14.85
C SER A 895 48.51 -11.64 -15.35
N ARG A 896 47.57 -12.13 -14.53
CA ARG A 896 46.67 -13.23 -14.89
C ARG A 896 45.71 -12.77 -16.00
N PRO A 897 45.54 -13.53 -17.09
CA PRO A 897 44.54 -13.20 -18.10
C PRO A 897 43.13 -13.28 -17.51
N ASP A 898 42.27 -12.36 -17.94
CA ASP A 898 40.86 -12.36 -17.56
C ASP A 898 40.16 -13.63 -18.05
N CYS A 899 39.38 -14.25 -17.17
CA CYS A 899 38.54 -15.38 -17.56
C CYS A 899 37.46 -14.90 -18.52
N TRP A 900 37.28 -15.60 -19.64
CA TRP A 900 36.22 -15.28 -20.62
C TRP A 900 34.82 -15.23 -19.98
N TYR A 901 34.54 -16.14 -19.06
CA TYR A 901 33.27 -16.20 -18.32
C TYR A 901 33.25 -15.27 -17.09
N GLY A 902 34.37 -14.65 -16.75
CA GLY A 902 34.55 -13.77 -15.60
C GLY A 902 34.07 -14.37 -14.28
N ASP A 903 33.42 -13.54 -13.47
CA ASP A 903 32.76 -13.89 -12.22
C ASP A 903 31.66 -14.97 -12.36
N LYS A 904 31.14 -15.21 -13.57
CA LYS A 904 30.15 -16.26 -13.87
C LYS A 904 30.76 -17.61 -14.28
N CYS A 905 32.10 -17.74 -14.27
CA CYS A 905 32.76 -19.00 -14.61
C CYS A 905 32.34 -20.11 -13.63
N ARG A 906 31.72 -21.20 -14.13
CA ARG A 906 31.38 -22.35 -13.27
C ARG A 906 32.61 -23.18 -12.88
N THR A 907 33.61 -23.22 -13.77
CA THR A 907 34.82 -24.03 -13.61
C THR A 907 35.71 -23.53 -12.47
N GLN A 908 35.62 -22.24 -12.12
CA GLN A 908 36.43 -21.63 -11.07
C GLN A 908 36.23 -22.25 -9.67
N HIS A 909 35.05 -22.83 -9.40
CA HIS A 909 34.74 -23.39 -8.09
C HIS A 909 35.21 -24.83 -7.92
N ASN A 910 35.41 -25.55 -9.03
CA ASN A 910 35.69 -26.99 -9.03
C ASN A 910 37.09 -27.34 -9.53
N ASN A 911 37.84 -26.39 -10.12
CA ASN A 911 39.18 -26.62 -10.64
C ASN A 911 40.15 -25.53 -10.15
N LEU A 912 41.02 -25.93 -9.21
CA LEU A 912 42.02 -25.04 -8.61
C LEU A 912 43.05 -24.54 -9.63
N ALA A 913 43.46 -25.37 -10.59
CA ALA A 913 44.42 -24.94 -11.61
C ALA A 913 43.82 -23.84 -12.50
N HIS A 914 42.52 -23.94 -12.83
CA HIS A 914 41.81 -22.91 -13.57
C HIS A 914 41.66 -21.62 -12.75
N SER A 915 41.32 -21.72 -11.46
CA SER A 915 41.17 -20.54 -10.60
C SER A 915 42.48 -19.80 -10.36
N VAL A 916 43.61 -20.50 -10.27
CA VAL A 916 44.93 -19.87 -10.16
C VAL A 916 45.35 -19.19 -11.46
N HIS A 917 45.05 -19.82 -12.62
CA HIS A 917 45.57 -19.34 -13.91
C HIS A 917 44.84 -18.12 -14.48
N TYR A 918 43.52 -18.02 -14.30
CA TYR A 918 42.70 -16.94 -14.85
C TYR A 918 42.13 -16.05 -13.76
N ASN A 919 42.07 -14.74 -13.99
CA ASN A 919 41.40 -13.79 -13.10
C ASN A 919 39.87 -13.96 -13.18
N HIS A 920 39.20 -14.20 -12.06
CA HIS A 920 37.73 -14.31 -11.98
C HIS A 920 37.05 -13.10 -11.33
N LEU A 921 37.84 -12.12 -10.87
CA LEU A 921 37.29 -10.83 -10.43
C LEU A 921 36.93 -9.93 -11.63
N CYS A 922 37.24 -10.33 -12.87
CA CYS A 922 36.86 -9.61 -14.08
C CYS A 922 35.39 -9.84 -14.46
N GLN A 923 34.84 -8.94 -15.28
CA GLN A 923 33.52 -9.12 -15.85
C GLN A 923 33.58 -10.06 -17.06
N GLN A 924 32.47 -10.76 -17.33
CA GLN A 924 32.33 -11.54 -18.55
C GLN A 924 32.52 -10.65 -19.78
N THR A 925 33.44 -11.03 -20.68
CA THR A 925 33.64 -10.34 -21.96
C THR A 925 32.43 -10.55 -22.87
N VAL A 926 31.64 -9.49 -23.09
CA VAL A 926 30.49 -9.51 -24.02
C VAL A 926 30.99 -9.15 -25.42
N GLY A 927 31.00 -10.12 -26.35
CA GLY A 927 31.16 -9.83 -27.79
C GLY A 927 32.47 -10.24 -28.48
N GLY A 928 33.10 -11.36 -28.09
CA GLY A 928 34.17 -11.99 -28.87
C GLY A 928 33.78 -13.40 -29.30
N SER A 929 33.78 -13.66 -30.61
CA SER A 929 33.60 -15.00 -31.19
C SER A 929 34.49 -16.04 -30.50
N ASN A 930 33.89 -17.18 -30.17
CA ASN A 930 34.50 -18.33 -29.53
C ASN A 930 35.83 -18.71 -30.21
N PRO A 931 37.00 -18.71 -29.54
CA PRO A 931 38.26 -19.16 -30.16
C PRO A 931 38.36 -20.69 -30.30
N GLY A 932 37.31 -21.42 -29.92
CA GLY A 932 37.31 -22.89 -29.79
C GLY A 932 36.52 -23.66 -30.85
N THR A 933 36.34 -23.09 -32.05
CA THR A 933 35.89 -23.84 -33.23
C THR A 933 36.84 -23.57 -34.39
N SER A 934 37.99 -24.23 -34.35
CA SER A 934 38.80 -24.59 -35.51
C SER A 934 39.14 -26.07 -35.41
#